data_AF-A0A358DK69-F1
#
_entry.id   AF-A0A358DK69-F1
#
_cell.length_a   1.000
_cell.length_b   1.000
_cell.length_c   1.000
_cell.angle_alpha   90.00
_cell.angle_beta   90.00
_cell.angle_gamma   90.00
#
_symmetry.space_group_name_H-M   'P 1'
#
loop_
_entity.id
_entity.type
_entity.pdbx_description
1 polymer ?
#
loop_
_entity_poly.entity_id
_entity_poly.type
_entity_poly.pdbx_seq_one_letter_code
_entity_poly.pdbx_strand_id
1 'polypeptide(L)'
;MKKYKLINTISGWVVFVVAAIVYLLTIEPTASFWDCGEFISSAYKLEVGHPPGAPIFMLLGNLFTQFTNDPGQVAKMVNSMSALLSAFTILFLFWTITHLTRKLVMGEKNDAFSLGQTIAVIGSGLVGALVYTFSDTFWFSAVEGEVYAFSSMLTALVFWLILKWEENAEKPDSDKWIVLIAYIMGLSIGVHLLNLLCIPAIVMVYYYKKNENPTWKGGLFSLFLSFGLILILMYGIIPGFTKVGGWFELFFVNTLGLSYNSGVAVYLILLVASIVWALFESISDKGDLKRARIAFLLSIGLSGILFIGGSIWLWLVLIATAIYFVFSRNKLNIKFLNLSMSSLLVILIGFSAYAIIPIRSSANTPLDLNSPEDVFSLGSYLNREQYGQTPIIYGTTYASQIVRDNQGRAEISKEKKTYSRVLKTTEGQKDRYMESKIPTYKYSNTMLFPRMHTYPSEPGYSNHIQGYEIWGGVTDRSKKPTLFDNLKFLFNYQINFMYWRYFMWNFSGRQNDIQGDGGITKGNWITGIKFIDGPILGLGPQDNIAPEVADNKGHNKYYLLPFLLGVIGIIYQLNMKQKGRQSFSIVFLLFFMTGLAIVLYLNQTPYEPRERDYAYAGSFYAYAIWVGIGVAGISRYLRNYIKNTTLSATLVSAACLLVPLQMAGQNWDDHDRSGRTLARDTGMNYLSSVEPEAILFTNGDNDTYPLWYAQETEGFRTDVRVTNLSFLQTEWYVDQMLRQAYESTPLPIKWDREKYWGDAASAAFVVTKNEIQNVLKQNNIPSISYGQYYDVKAYRDSIPLKEIMENLRTGQYKPANPFNTGDTQIIPSNRLYLNVDTTTTDWAAFNSRPADKMLLNLGEKSALYRQEMMIMEMLANINDD
;
A
#
# COMPACT_ATOMS: atom_id res chain seq x y z
N MET A 1 -24.27 24.18 28.78
CA MET A 1 -23.56 23.74 27.55
C MET A 1 -22.21 24.44 27.30
N LYS A 2 -22.07 25.77 27.45
CA LYS A 2 -20.78 26.46 27.21
C LYS A 2 -19.60 25.91 28.04
N LYS A 3 -19.80 25.66 29.34
CA LYS A 3 -18.78 25.08 30.24
C LYS A 3 -18.30 23.68 29.79
N TYR A 4 -19.22 22.77 29.48
CA TYR A 4 -18.88 21.43 28.96
C TYR A 4 -18.06 21.51 27.66
N LYS A 5 -18.47 22.35 26.69
CA LYS A 5 -17.74 22.51 25.43
C LYS A 5 -16.29 22.93 25.67
N LEU A 6 -16.07 23.92 26.56
CA LEU A 6 -14.73 24.36 26.93
C LEU A 6 -13.90 23.24 27.56
N ILE A 7 -14.46 22.53 28.55
CA ILE A 7 -13.78 21.40 29.21
C ILE A 7 -13.42 20.30 28.19
N ASN A 8 -14.35 19.96 27.29
CA ASN A 8 -14.14 18.96 26.26
C ASN A 8 -13.06 19.36 25.26
N THR A 9 -13.02 20.63 24.85
CA THR A 9 -11.97 21.14 23.97
C THR A 9 -10.61 21.11 24.65
N ILE A 10 -10.50 21.62 25.88
CA ILE A 10 -9.23 21.63 26.63
C ILE A 10 -8.75 20.19 26.89
N SER A 11 -9.65 19.30 27.34
CA SER A 11 -9.28 17.90 27.63
C SER A 11 -8.77 17.19 26.38
N GLY A 12 -9.36 17.44 25.21
CA GLY A 12 -8.86 16.89 23.95
C GLY A 12 -7.43 17.36 23.67
N TRP A 13 -7.16 18.66 23.78
CA TRP A 13 -5.80 19.19 23.59
C TRP A 13 -4.80 18.70 24.63
N VAL A 14 -5.22 18.46 25.88
CA VAL A 14 -4.37 17.81 26.88
C VAL A 14 -4.00 16.40 26.46
N VAL A 15 -4.96 15.61 25.98
CA VAL A 15 -4.69 14.26 25.46
C VAL A 15 -3.77 14.30 24.24
N PHE A 16 -3.96 15.27 23.34
CA PHE A 16 -3.03 15.51 22.23
C PHE A 16 -1.61 15.75 22.73
N VAL A 17 -1.42 16.64 23.72
CA VAL A 17 -0.10 16.95 24.27
C VAL A 17 0.53 15.71 24.91
N VAL A 18 -0.24 14.92 25.66
CA VAL A 18 0.25 13.65 26.23
C VAL A 18 0.72 12.70 25.13
N ALA A 19 -0.11 12.45 24.10
CA ALA A 19 0.27 11.57 23.00
C ALA A 19 1.47 12.10 22.21
N ALA A 20 1.52 13.41 21.94
CA ALA A 20 2.64 14.04 21.24
C ALA A 20 3.95 13.88 22.03
N ILE A 21 3.93 14.09 23.35
CA ILE A 21 5.11 13.87 24.20
C ILE A 21 5.55 12.41 24.14
N VAL A 22 4.62 11.46 24.32
CA VAL A 22 4.93 10.02 24.27
C VAL A 22 5.61 9.64 22.95
N TYR A 23 5.00 10.01 21.82
CA TYR A 23 5.53 9.64 20.50
C TYR A 23 6.83 10.37 20.19
N LEU A 24 6.94 11.68 20.46
CA LEU A 24 8.17 12.44 20.22
C LEU A 24 9.35 11.98 21.08
N LEU A 25 9.10 11.46 22.30
CA LEU A 25 10.14 10.88 23.14
C LEU A 25 10.61 9.51 22.64
N THR A 26 9.80 8.82 21.83
CA THR A 26 10.05 7.44 21.41
C THR A 26 10.31 7.28 19.91
N ILE A 27 10.35 8.38 19.13
CA ILE A 27 10.68 8.34 17.71
C ILE A 27 12.05 7.75 17.44
N GLU A 28 12.17 7.05 16.31
CA GLU A 28 13.48 6.66 15.81
C GLU A 28 14.25 7.91 15.35
N PRO A 29 15.54 8.07 15.72
CA PRO A 29 16.32 9.24 15.29
C PRO A 29 16.69 9.21 13.80
N THR A 30 16.69 8.03 13.18
CA THR A 30 17.08 7.78 11.79
C THR A 30 15.96 7.09 11.01
N ALA A 31 16.22 6.70 9.75
CA ALA A 31 15.32 5.82 9.03
C ALA A 31 15.24 4.42 9.67
N SER A 32 14.05 3.82 9.60
CA SER A 32 13.77 2.42 9.93
C SER A 32 13.93 1.52 8.68
N PHE A 33 13.93 0.20 8.87
CA PHE A 33 13.79 -0.76 7.76
C PHE A 33 12.44 -0.63 7.03
N TRP A 34 12.29 -1.32 5.90
CA TRP A 34 11.17 -1.18 4.96
C TRP A 34 11.16 0.18 4.27
N ASP A 35 9.97 0.64 3.90
CA ASP A 35 9.73 1.80 3.04
C ASP A 35 10.19 3.13 3.66
N CYS A 36 10.43 3.19 4.97
CA CYS A 36 10.73 4.44 5.68
C CYS A 36 11.93 5.21 5.09
N GLY A 37 13.03 4.53 4.78
CA GLY A 37 14.22 5.18 4.20
C GLY A 37 13.94 5.83 2.84
N GLU A 38 13.09 5.19 2.04
CA GLU A 38 12.67 5.68 0.73
C GLU A 38 11.62 6.78 0.83
N PHE A 39 10.66 6.68 1.74
CA PHE A 39 9.69 7.75 2.03
C PHE A 39 10.35 9.02 2.55
N ILE A 40 11.35 8.89 3.43
CA ILE A 40 12.12 10.03 3.97
C ILE A 40 12.90 10.71 2.83
N SER A 41 13.60 9.94 2.00
CA SER A 41 14.37 10.46 0.86
C SER A 41 13.46 11.14 -0.16
N SER A 42 12.34 10.49 -0.51
CA SER A 42 11.31 11.02 -1.40
C SER A 42 10.69 12.31 -0.87
N ALA A 43 10.45 12.42 0.44
CA ALA A 43 9.94 13.65 1.05
C ALA A 43 11.00 14.76 1.06
N TYR A 44 12.26 14.46 1.38
CA TYR A 44 13.33 15.45 1.48
C TYR A 44 13.64 16.10 0.13
N LYS A 45 13.83 15.29 -0.91
CA LYS A 45 14.25 15.73 -2.25
C LYS A 45 13.11 15.79 -3.27
N LEU A 46 11.87 15.50 -2.86
CA LEU A 46 10.69 15.39 -3.73
C LEU A 46 10.94 14.40 -4.87
N GLU A 47 11.48 13.23 -4.55
CA GLU A 47 11.80 12.16 -5.51
C GLU A 47 10.60 11.24 -5.73
N VAL A 48 10.62 10.41 -6.77
CA VAL A 48 9.49 9.53 -7.07
C VAL A 48 9.71 8.18 -6.42
N GLY A 49 9.03 7.97 -5.30
CA GLY A 49 9.00 6.69 -4.60
C GLY A 49 8.16 5.62 -5.28
N HIS A 50 7.93 4.51 -4.59
CA HIS A 50 7.27 3.33 -5.08
C HIS A 50 5.76 3.58 -5.22
N PRO A 51 5.08 2.93 -6.19
CA PRO A 51 3.68 3.22 -6.45
C PRO A 51 2.75 2.90 -5.26
N PRO A 52 1.83 3.82 -4.90
CA PRO A 52 1.40 4.99 -5.67
C PRO A 52 2.10 6.32 -5.26
N GLY A 53 3.23 6.33 -4.56
CA GLY A 53 4.09 7.51 -4.37
C GLY A 53 3.67 8.50 -3.28
N ALA A 54 2.45 8.41 -2.73
CA ALA A 54 1.97 9.22 -1.59
C ALA A 54 2.36 10.73 -1.62
N PRO A 55 2.00 11.48 -2.68
CA PRO A 55 2.48 12.85 -2.90
C PRO A 55 2.13 13.84 -1.78
N ILE A 56 1.00 13.65 -1.07
CA ILE A 56 0.64 14.51 0.06
C ILE A 56 1.54 14.24 1.27
N PHE A 57 1.93 12.98 1.48
CA PHE A 57 2.94 12.64 2.49
C PHE A 57 4.28 13.29 2.12
N MET A 58 4.72 13.17 0.87
CA MET A 58 5.98 13.80 0.41
C MET A 58 5.98 15.32 0.64
N LEU A 59 4.91 16.02 0.26
CA LEU A 59 4.81 17.47 0.39
C LEU A 59 4.84 17.94 1.85
N LEU A 60 4.12 17.24 2.73
CA LEU A 60 4.13 17.58 4.16
C LEU A 60 5.46 17.19 4.81
N GLY A 61 6.02 16.03 4.46
CA GLY A 61 7.33 15.60 4.91
C GLY A 61 8.41 16.60 4.51
N ASN A 62 8.38 17.08 3.25
CA ASN A 62 9.27 18.12 2.76
C ASN A 62 9.23 19.38 3.62
N LEU A 63 8.03 19.86 3.97
CA LEU A 63 7.87 20.99 4.89
C LEU A 63 8.58 20.74 6.24
N PHE A 64 8.45 19.54 6.80
CA PHE A 64 9.12 19.18 8.05
C PHE A 64 10.65 19.12 7.91
N THR A 65 11.16 18.64 6.78
CA THR A 65 12.61 18.62 6.53
C THR A 65 13.23 20.03 6.54
N GLN A 66 12.47 21.07 6.21
CA GLN A 66 12.94 22.47 6.25
C GLN A 66 13.18 23.02 7.66
N PHE A 67 12.81 22.29 8.73
CA PHE A 67 13.11 22.70 10.11
C PHE A 67 14.55 22.36 10.55
N THR A 68 15.34 21.75 9.67
CA THR A 68 16.76 21.48 9.89
C THR A 68 17.57 21.80 8.63
N ASN A 69 18.82 22.22 8.83
CA ASN A 69 19.83 22.28 7.76
C ASN A 69 20.85 21.14 7.88
N ASP A 70 20.77 20.32 8.93
CA ASP A 70 21.60 19.13 9.14
C ASP A 70 20.92 17.92 8.49
N PRO A 71 21.52 17.33 7.44
CA PRO A 71 21.01 16.12 6.78
C PRO A 71 20.77 14.95 7.75
N GLY A 72 21.60 14.80 8.78
CA GLY A 72 21.46 13.73 9.78
C GLY A 72 20.23 13.88 10.68
N GLN A 73 19.54 15.04 10.65
CA GLN A 73 18.29 15.26 11.38
C GLN A 73 17.04 15.16 10.50
N VAL A 74 17.18 14.95 9.19
CA VAL A 74 16.05 14.92 8.26
C VAL A 74 15.07 13.79 8.60
N ALA A 75 15.57 12.58 8.85
CA ALA A 75 14.74 11.46 9.28
C ALA A 75 13.97 11.79 10.56
N LYS A 76 14.63 12.37 11.56
CA LYS A 76 13.99 12.78 12.81
C LYS A 76 12.87 13.79 12.57
N MET A 77 13.00 14.72 11.62
CA MET A 77 11.93 15.67 11.30
C MET A 77 10.71 14.97 10.67
N VAL A 78 10.92 14.02 9.77
CA VAL A 78 9.84 13.24 9.16
C VAL A 78 9.20 12.30 10.20
N ASN A 79 9.98 11.65 11.05
CA ASN A 79 9.46 10.82 12.15
C ASN A 79 8.66 11.69 13.16
N SER A 80 9.10 12.92 13.41
CA SER A 80 8.36 13.89 14.24
C SER A 80 7.03 14.30 13.60
N MET A 81 6.97 14.42 12.26
CA MET A 81 5.72 14.62 11.54
C MET A 81 4.75 13.45 11.82
N SER A 82 5.20 12.20 11.66
CA SER A 82 4.39 11.02 11.97
C SER A 82 3.88 11.02 13.42
N ALA A 83 4.76 11.33 14.39
CA ALA A 83 4.39 11.42 15.80
C ALA A 83 3.28 12.46 16.06
N LEU A 84 3.40 13.65 15.47
CA LEU A 84 2.40 14.72 15.63
C LEU A 84 1.08 14.38 14.92
N LEU A 85 1.12 13.80 13.73
CA LEU A 85 -0.07 13.32 13.02
C LEU A 85 -0.79 12.24 13.82
N SER A 86 -0.04 11.30 14.42
CA SER A 86 -0.58 10.29 15.32
C SER A 86 -1.18 10.91 16.59
N ALA A 87 -0.58 11.94 17.16
CA ALA A 87 -1.19 12.69 18.27
C ALA A 87 -2.52 13.36 17.87
N PHE A 88 -2.63 13.88 16.65
CA PHE A 88 -3.91 14.39 16.11
C PHE A 88 -4.95 13.27 15.95
N THR A 89 -4.55 12.07 15.55
CA THR A 89 -5.45 10.89 15.56
C THR A 89 -6.06 10.68 16.95
N ILE A 90 -5.25 10.75 18.01
CA ILE A 90 -5.73 10.61 19.40
C ILE A 90 -6.68 11.76 19.80
N LEU A 91 -6.40 12.99 19.38
CA LEU A 91 -7.28 14.15 19.59
C LEU A 91 -8.67 13.91 19.00
N PHE A 92 -8.73 13.48 17.74
CA PHE A 92 -9.99 13.20 17.05
C PHE A 92 -10.71 11.96 17.60
N LEU A 93 -9.97 10.95 18.06
CA LEU A 93 -10.52 9.81 18.79
C LEU A 93 -11.20 10.28 20.09
N PHE A 94 -10.51 11.08 20.89
CA PHE A 94 -11.07 11.64 22.12
C PHE A 94 -12.38 12.41 21.84
N TRP A 95 -12.40 13.28 20.83
CA TRP A 95 -13.61 14.01 20.49
C TRP A 95 -14.72 13.13 19.88
N THR A 96 -14.36 12.07 19.19
CA THR A 96 -15.29 11.05 18.70
C THR A 96 -15.96 10.33 19.88
N ILE A 97 -15.17 9.81 20.81
CA ILE A 97 -15.66 9.08 22.00
C ILE A 97 -16.55 9.98 22.85
N THR A 98 -16.10 11.20 23.13
CA THR A 98 -16.88 12.14 23.95
C THR A 98 -18.18 12.53 23.25
N HIS A 99 -18.19 12.73 21.93
CA HIS A 99 -19.41 13.00 21.17
C HIS A 99 -20.41 11.83 21.27
N LEU A 100 -19.97 10.60 20.98
CA LEU A 100 -20.83 9.42 20.99
C LEU A 100 -21.33 9.12 22.41
N THR A 101 -20.45 9.15 23.41
CA THR A 101 -20.80 8.91 24.81
C THR A 101 -21.78 9.96 25.33
N ARG A 102 -21.58 11.24 24.99
CA ARG A 102 -22.50 12.32 25.34
C ARG A 102 -23.91 12.04 24.84
N LYS A 103 -24.05 11.53 23.60
CA LYS A 103 -25.35 11.18 23.00
C LYS A 103 -26.05 10.03 23.74
N LEU A 104 -25.30 9.10 24.33
CA LEU A 104 -25.83 7.99 25.12
C LEU A 104 -26.20 8.40 26.56
N VAL A 105 -25.49 9.39 27.13
CA VAL A 105 -25.66 9.83 28.52
C VAL A 105 -26.68 10.98 28.67
N MET A 106 -26.91 11.77 27.62
CA MET A 106 -27.95 12.81 27.61
C MET A 106 -29.36 12.21 27.59
N GLY A 107 -30.22 12.73 28.47
CA GLY A 107 -31.67 12.51 28.40
C GLY A 107 -32.32 13.24 27.22
N GLU A 108 -33.58 12.92 26.92
CA GLU A 108 -34.35 13.57 25.85
C GLU A 108 -34.71 15.04 26.14
N LYS A 109 -34.69 15.44 27.41
CA LYS A 109 -34.84 16.83 27.83
C LYS A 109 -33.48 17.51 27.74
N ASN A 110 -33.43 18.65 27.05
CA ASN A 110 -32.24 19.50 26.82
C ASN A 110 -31.72 20.17 28.11
N ASP A 111 -31.54 19.41 29.18
CA ASP A 111 -31.10 19.91 30.47
C ASP A 111 -29.60 20.21 30.47
N ALA A 112 -29.20 21.12 31.37
CA ALA A 112 -27.79 21.41 31.59
C ALA A 112 -27.05 20.14 32.06
N PHE A 113 -25.94 19.83 31.38
CA PHE A 113 -25.08 18.69 31.75
C PHE A 113 -24.68 18.77 33.23
N SER A 114 -25.01 17.74 34.01
CA SER A 114 -24.52 17.64 35.39
C SER A 114 -23.00 17.45 35.42
N LEU A 115 -22.38 17.80 36.55
CA LEU A 115 -20.95 17.60 36.75
C LEU A 115 -20.55 16.13 36.59
N GLY A 116 -21.29 15.20 37.22
CA GLY A 116 -21.01 13.78 37.11
C GLY A 116 -21.20 13.20 35.71
N GLN A 117 -22.17 13.69 34.92
CA GLN A 117 -22.24 13.32 33.49
C GLN A 117 -21.05 13.86 32.71
N THR A 118 -20.62 15.10 32.99
CA THR A 118 -19.44 15.71 32.35
C THR A 118 -18.21 14.85 32.61
N ILE A 119 -17.98 14.48 33.87
CA ILE A 119 -16.86 13.61 34.27
C ILE A 119 -16.96 12.25 33.57
N ALA A 120 -18.13 11.62 33.54
CA ALA A 120 -18.28 10.32 32.87
C ALA A 120 -17.94 10.40 31.36
N VAL A 121 -18.37 11.47 30.67
CA VAL A 121 -18.07 11.65 29.24
C VAL A 121 -16.60 11.93 29.00
N ILE A 122 -15.99 12.82 29.79
CA ILE A 122 -14.56 13.16 29.67
C ILE A 122 -13.69 11.95 30.04
N GLY A 123 -14.02 11.23 31.11
CA GLY A 123 -13.35 9.99 31.52
C GLY A 123 -13.43 8.90 30.45
N SER A 124 -14.59 8.71 29.82
CA SER A 124 -14.73 7.84 28.65
C SER A 124 -13.77 8.24 27.53
N GLY A 125 -13.72 9.54 27.20
CA GLY A 125 -12.80 10.06 26.18
C GLY A 125 -11.33 9.81 26.54
N LEU A 126 -10.93 10.11 27.77
CA LEU A 126 -9.54 9.97 28.24
C LEU A 126 -9.09 8.51 28.18
N VAL A 127 -9.87 7.59 28.78
CA VAL A 127 -9.50 6.17 28.85
C VAL A 127 -9.44 5.55 27.46
N GLY A 128 -10.47 5.72 26.64
CA GLY A 128 -10.48 5.11 25.31
C GLY A 128 -9.41 5.68 24.39
N ALA A 129 -9.18 7.00 24.41
CA ALA A 129 -8.12 7.61 23.61
C ALA A 129 -6.72 7.16 24.04
N LEU A 130 -6.44 7.12 25.35
CA LEU A 130 -5.14 6.70 25.87
C LEU A 130 -4.89 5.19 25.73
N VAL A 131 -5.93 4.34 25.79
CA VAL A 131 -5.77 2.92 25.47
C VAL A 131 -5.30 2.74 24.04
N TYR A 132 -5.81 3.54 23.09
CA TYR A 132 -5.32 3.51 21.72
C TYR A 132 -3.91 4.13 21.59
N THR A 133 -3.61 5.19 22.37
CA THR A 133 -2.27 5.80 22.43
C THR A 133 -1.19 4.78 22.75
N PHE A 134 -1.46 3.90 23.71
CA PHE A 134 -0.50 2.89 24.16
C PHE A 134 -0.75 1.51 23.55
N SER A 135 -1.52 1.42 22.47
CA SER A 135 -1.74 0.15 21.76
C SER A 135 -0.57 -0.17 20.84
N ASP A 136 -0.15 -1.44 20.83
CA ASP A 136 1.07 -1.96 20.17
C ASP A 136 1.18 -1.50 18.70
N THR A 137 0.24 -1.93 17.86
CA THR A 137 0.28 -1.64 16.41
C THR A 137 0.26 -0.13 16.11
N PHE A 138 -0.53 0.65 16.87
CA PHE A 138 -0.66 2.09 16.61
C PHE A 138 0.58 2.87 17.06
N TRP A 139 1.12 2.56 18.23
CA TRP A 139 2.33 3.22 18.74
C TRP A 139 3.52 2.89 17.84
N PHE A 140 3.66 1.62 17.40
CA PHE A 140 4.73 1.23 16.47
C PHE A 140 4.72 2.07 15.19
N SER A 141 3.54 2.31 14.62
CA SER A 141 3.37 3.13 13.41
C SER A 141 3.52 4.63 13.68
N ALA A 142 3.36 5.08 14.93
CA ALA A 142 3.41 6.50 15.29
C ALA A 142 4.83 7.06 15.36
N VAL A 143 5.84 6.19 15.49
CA VAL A 143 7.24 6.55 15.75
C VAL A 143 8.18 6.38 14.54
N GLU A 144 7.62 6.06 13.37
CA GLU A 144 8.34 5.87 12.10
C GLU A 144 7.77 6.74 10.96
N GLY A 145 8.63 7.11 10.01
CA GLY A 145 8.35 8.00 8.89
C GLY A 145 7.58 7.33 7.76
N GLU A 146 6.37 6.85 8.05
CA GLU A 146 5.56 6.01 7.17
C GLU A 146 4.14 6.56 6.94
N VAL A 147 3.47 6.16 5.85
CA VAL A 147 2.16 6.73 5.44
C VAL A 147 1.00 6.44 6.40
N TYR A 148 1.13 5.44 7.28
CA TYR A 148 0.04 4.95 8.14
C TYR A 148 -0.35 5.92 9.25
N ALA A 149 0.59 6.68 9.81
CA ALA A 149 0.31 7.73 10.80
C ALA A 149 -0.59 8.82 10.19
N PHE A 150 -0.25 9.27 8.97
CA PHE A 150 -1.03 10.25 8.23
C PHE A 150 -2.40 9.68 7.82
N SER A 151 -2.44 8.45 7.31
CA SER A 151 -3.71 7.79 6.95
C SER A 151 -4.65 7.67 8.16
N SER A 152 -4.13 7.31 9.33
CA SER A 152 -4.90 7.23 10.58
C SER A 152 -5.45 8.59 11.01
N MET A 153 -4.65 9.65 10.89
CA MET A 153 -5.08 11.02 11.19
C MET A 153 -6.24 11.46 10.30
N LEU A 154 -6.14 11.25 8.99
CA LEU A 154 -7.20 11.60 8.04
C LEU A 154 -8.48 10.80 8.28
N THR A 155 -8.34 9.51 8.59
CA THR A 155 -9.45 8.62 8.96
C THR A 155 -10.18 9.12 10.20
N ALA A 156 -9.44 9.43 11.27
CA ALA A 156 -10.00 9.96 12.52
C ALA A 156 -10.64 11.34 12.32
N LEU A 157 -10.00 12.22 11.56
CA LEU A 157 -10.51 13.55 11.21
C LEU A 157 -11.84 13.44 10.44
N VAL A 158 -11.90 12.65 9.37
CA VAL A 158 -13.14 12.51 8.58
C VAL A 158 -14.27 11.92 9.43
N PHE A 159 -13.99 10.88 10.21
CA PHE A 159 -15.01 10.29 11.08
C PHE A 159 -15.51 11.28 12.13
N TRP A 160 -14.63 12.10 12.71
CA TRP A 160 -15.02 13.18 13.60
C TRP A 160 -15.82 14.28 12.88
N LEU A 161 -15.43 14.65 11.66
CA LEU A 161 -16.12 15.68 10.86
C LEU A 161 -17.56 15.29 10.52
N ILE A 162 -17.86 14.01 10.26
CA ILE A 162 -19.25 13.60 10.01
C ILE A 162 -20.11 13.70 11.29
N LEU A 163 -19.53 13.45 12.46
CA LEU A 163 -20.19 13.69 13.75
C LEU A 163 -20.39 15.20 14.00
N LYS A 164 -19.46 16.04 13.53
CA LYS A 164 -19.63 17.51 13.53
C LYS A 164 -20.71 17.98 12.58
N TRP A 165 -20.80 17.39 11.39
CA TRP A 165 -21.91 17.62 10.50
C TRP A 165 -23.23 17.22 11.16
N GLU A 166 -23.30 16.05 11.81
CA GLU A 166 -24.51 15.56 12.50
C GLU A 166 -25.01 16.58 13.55
N GLU A 167 -24.09 17.12 14.35
CA GLU A 167 -24.34 18.18 15.35
C GLU A 167 -24.93 19.46 14.75
N ASN A 168 -24.63 19.74 13.48
CA ASN A 168 -24.98 20.99 12.80
C ASN A 168 -25.97 20.81 11.65
N ALA A 169 -26.47 19.60 11.37
CA ALA A 169 -27.18 19.26 10.14
C ALA A 169 -28.53 20.00 9.90
N GLU A 170 -29.03 20.70 10.92
CA GLU A 170 -30.22 21.59 10.81
C GLU A 170 -29.85 23.05 10.48
N LYS A 171 -28.56 23.40 10.49
CA LYS A 171 -28.09 24.74 10.15
C LYS A 171 -28.02 24.92 8.64
N PRO A 172 -28.29 26.14 8.12
CA PRO A 172 -28.26 26.42 6.69
C PRO A 172 -26.91 26.10 6.01
N ASP A 173 -25.80 26.28 6.73
CA ASP A 173 -24.43 26.12 6.23
C ASP A 173 -23.82 24.74 6.53
N SER A 174 -24.64 23.76 6.93
CA SER A 174 -24.15 22.45 7.36
C SER A 174 -23.44 21.66 6.26
N ASP A 175 -23.82 21.84 5.00
CA ASP A 175 -23.26 21.09 3.87
C ASP A 175 -21.76 21.37 3.65
N LYS A 176 -21.21 22.46 4.19
CA LYS A 176 -19.76 22.73 4.16
C LYS A 176 -18.92 21.62 4.80
N TRP A 177 -19.47 20.92 5.80
CA TRP A 177 -18.80 19.79 6.42
C TRP A 177 -18.72 18.59 5.48
N ILE A 178 -19.75 18.36 4.65
CA ILE A 178 -19.73 17.30 3.63
C ILE A 178 -18.69 17.62 2.57
N VAL A 179 -18.63 18.88 2.11
CA VAL A 179 -17.60 19.33 1.15
C VAL A 179 -16.21 19.20 1.75
N LEU A 180 -16.00 19.56 3.03
CA LEU A 180 -14.72 19.38 3.71
C LEU A 180 -14.34 17.89 3.83
N ILE A 181 -15.30 17.00 4.13
CA ILE A 181 -15.07 15.55 4.13
C ILE A 181 -14.66 15.08 2.73
N ALA A 182 -15.32 15.55 1.68
CA ALA A 182 -14.97 15.22 0.30
C ALA A 182 -13.55 15.70 -0.06
N TYR A 183 -13.16 16.90 0.38
CA TYR A 183 -11.81 17.43 0.18
C TYR A 183 -10.75 16.54 0.85
N ILE A 184 -10.97 16.19 2.11
CA ILE A 184 -10.05 15.35 2.88
C ILE A 184 -9.99 13.93 2.33
N MET A 185 -11.11 13.40 1.82
CA MET A 185 -11.13 12.14 1.09
C MET A 185 -10.27 12.21 -0.18
N GLY A 186 -10.35 13.31 -0.94
CA GLY A 186 -9.47 13.57 -2.09
C GLY A 186 -7.99 13.61 -1.71
N LEU A 187 -7.63 14.39 -0.67
CA LEU A 187 -6.25 14.45 -0.15
C LEU A 187 -5.75 13.08 0.31
N SER A 188 -6.61 12.31 0.97
CA SER A 188 -6.25 10.98 1.46
C SER A 188 -5.86 10.03 0.34
N ILE A 189 -6.40 10.17 -0.88
CA ILE A 189 -5.97 9.35 -2.02
C ILE A 189 -4.48 9.59 -2.30
N GLY A 190 -3.98 10.82 -2.10
CA GLY A 190 -2.57 11.19 -2.18
C GLY A 190 -1.71 10.78 -0.98
N VAL A 191 -2.26 10.03 -0.02
CA VAL A 191 -1.54 9.43 1.11
C VAL A 191 -1.74 7.90 1.09
N HIS A 192 -2.98 7.45 1.31
CA HIS A 192 -3.36 6.04 1.31
C HIS A 192 -4.89 5.88 1.16
N LEU A 193 -5.33 4.81 0.49
CA LEU A 193 -6.75 4.53 0.20
C LEU A 193 -7.60 4.07 1.41
N LEU A 194 -7.03 3.88 2.60
CA LEU A 194 -7.73 3.27 3.75
C LEU A 194 -8.89 4.13 4.26
N ASN A 195 -8.78 5.46 4.12
CA ASN A 195 -9.83 6.39 4.55
C ASN A 195 -11.17 6.18 3.82
N LEU A 196 -11.14 5.60 2.60
CA LEU A 196 -12.37 5.26 1.85
C LEU A 196 -13.26 4.26 2.63
N LEU A 197 -12.67 3.47 3.53
CA LEU A 197 -13.38 2.50 4.36
C LEU A 197 -14.26 3.17 5.44
N CYS A 198 -14.10 4.48 5.68
CA CYS A 198 -15.01 5.25 6.53
C CYS A 198 -16.37 5.54 5.88
N ILE A 199 -16.48 5.47 4.55
CA ILE A 199 -17.67 5.87 3.79
C ILE A 199 -18.95 5.16 4.28
N PRO A 200 -18.96 3.84 4.54
CA PRO A 200 -20.15 3.17 5.07
C PRO A 200 -20.62 3.74 6.40
N ALA A 201 -19.71 4.03 7.31
CA ALA A 201 -20.05 4.63 8.60
C ALA A 201 -20.57 6.08 8.43
N ILE A 202 -19.94 6.87 7.55
CA ILE A 202 -20.34 8.26 7.22
C ILE A 202 -21.76 8.29 6.63
N VAL A 203 -22.04 7.44 5.64
CA VAL A 203 -23.34 7.34 4.99
C VAL A 203 -24.42 6.93 6.00
N MET A 204 -24.08 6.06 6.95
CA MET A 204 -25.01 5.66 8.02
C MET A 204 -25.29 6.79 9.02
N VAL A 205 -24.30 7.60 9.38
CA VAL A 205 -24.53 8.82 10.17
C VAL A 205 -25.47 9.77 9.41
N TYR A 206 -25.23 9.98 8.12
CA TYR A 206 -26.11 10.79 7.26
C TYR A 206 -27.54 10.23 7.21
N TYR A 207 -27.69 8.93 6.99
CA TYR A 207 -28.97 8.24 6.93
C TYR A 207 -29.77 8.40 8.23
N TYR A 208 -29.15 8.09 9.38
CA TYR A 208 -29.83 8.21 10.67
C TYR A 208 -30.18 9.64 11.05
N LYS A 209 -29.41 10.62 10.58
CA LYS A 209 -29.67 12.03 10.87
C LYS A 209 -30.78 12.63 10.00
N LYS A 210 -30.86 12.28 8.72
CA LYS A 210 -31.83 12.85 7.78
C LYS A 210 -33.16 12.10 7.69
N ASN A 211 -33.26 10.90 8.26
CA ASN A 211 -34.51 10.14 8.30
C ASN A 211 -35.10 10.13 9.71
N GLU A 212 -36.31 10.65 9.86
CA GLU A 212 -37.02 10.71 11.15
C GLU A 212 -37.32 9.31 11.72
N ASN A 213 -37.67 8.36 10.85
CA ASN A 213 -37.99 6.98 11.20
C ASN A 213 -37.07 6.00 10.47
N PRO A 214 -35.79 5.88 10.87
CA PRO A 214 -34.84 5.01 10.20
C PRO A 214 -35.24 3.53 10.38
N THR A 215 -35.26 2.80 9.27
CA THR A 215 -35.61 1.38 9.21
C THR A 215 -34.39 0.54 8.87
N TRP A 216 -34.42 -0.76 9.21
CA TRP A 216 -33.33 -1.66 8.84
C TRP A 216 -33.17 -1.81 7.33
N LYS A 217 -34.28 -1.79 6.56
CA LYS A 217 -34.28 -1.84 5.09
C LYS A 217 -33.59 -0.61 4.50
N GLY A 218 -33.92 0.58 5.01
CA GLY A 218 -33.27 1.82 4.58
C GLY A 218 -31.80 1.88 4.97
N GLY A 219 -31.44 1.32 6.14
CA GLY A 219 -30.04 1.15 6.54
C GLY A 219 -29.27 0.23 5.58
N LEU A 220 -29.84 -0.92 5.21
CA LEU A 220 -29.21 -1.85 4.27
C LEU A 220 -29.06 -1.24 2.87
N PHE A 221 -30.06 -0.49 2.40
CA PHE A 221 -29.97 0.25 1.14
C PHE A 221 -28.89 1.34 1.18
N SER A 222 -28.78 2.07 2.29
CA SER A 222 -27.73 3.09 2.49
C SER A 222 -26.34 2.46 2.51
N LEU A 223 -26.20 1.28 3.12
CA LEU A 223 -24.96 0.50 3.10
C LEU A 223 -24.61 0.06 1.66
N PHE A 224 -25.56 -0.46 0.91
CA PHE A 224 -25.35 -0.80 -0.51
C PHE A 224 -24.89 0.43 -1.34
N LEU A 225 -25.52 1.59 -1.13
CA LEU A 225 -25.12 2.84 -1.78
C LEU A 225 -23.69 3.24 -1.40
N SER A 226 -23.31 3.06 -0.13
CA SER A 226 -21.95 3.37 0.35
C SER A 226 -20.87 2.52 -0.32
N PHE A 227 -21.12 1.23 -0.56
CA PHE A 227 -20.23 0.38 -1.36
C PHE A 227 -20.16 0.84 -2.81
N GLY A 228 -21.28 1.28 -3.38
CA GLY A 228 -21.30 1.93 -4.70
C GLY A 228 -20.41 3.16 -4.77
N LEU A 229 -20.42 4.02 -3.74
CA LEU A 229 -19.53 5.18 -3.66
C LEU A 229 -18.05 4.80 -3.57
N ILE A 230 -17.70 3.76 -2.80
CA ILE A 230 -16.33 3.23 -2.75
C ILE A 230 -15.89 2.78 -4.15
N LEU A 231 -16.73 2.02 -4.86
CA LEU A 231 -16.42 1.54 -6.21
C LEU A 231 -16.26 2.70 -7.22
N ILE A 232 -17.09 3.75 -7.11
CA ILE A 232 -16.97 4.95 -7.94
C ILE A 232 -15.63 5.66 -7.68
N LEU A 233 -15.20 5.79 -6.41
CA LEU A 233 -13.93 6.43 -6.10
C LEU A 233 -12.74 5.57 -6.55
N MET A 234 -12.75 4.28 -6.22
CA MET A 234 -11.63 3.36 -6.49
C MET A 234 -11.47 3.01 -7.98
N TYR A 235 -12.58 2.80 -8.71
CA TYR A 235 -12.53 2.33 -10.09
C TYR A 235 -13.07 3.34 -11.12
N GLY A 236 -13.80 4.36 -10.67
CA GLY A 236 -14.35 5.41 -11.51
C GLY A 236 -13.46 6.65 -11.58
N ILE A 237 -13.08 7.23 -10.44
CA ILE A 237 -12.27 8.45 -10.42
C ILE A 237 -10.79 8.13 -10.70
N ILE A 238 -10.15 7.32 -9.85
CA ILE A 238 -8.68 7.12 -9.94
C ILE A 238 -8.25 6.55 -11.30
N PRO A 239 -8.81 5.41 -11.79
CA PRO A 239 -8.42 4.83 -13.07
C PRO A 239 -9.19 5.44 -14.25
N GLY A 240 -10.37 6.02 -14.01
CA GLY A 240 -11.15 6.65 -15.07
C GLY A 240 -10.55 7.98 -15.50
N PHE A 241 -9.97 8.76 -14.58
CA PHE A 241 -9.23 9.99 -14.89
C PHE A 241 -8.08 9.71 -15.88
N THR A 242 -7.23 8.71 -15.60
CA THR A 242 -6.13 8.35 -16.50
C THR A 242 -6.61 7.75 -17.81
N LYS A 243 -7.74 7.02 -17.79
CA LYS A 243 -8.35 6.47 -19.02
C LYS A 243 -8.87 7.55 -19.96
N VAL A 244 -9.66 8.51 -19.46
CA VAL A 244 -10.19 9.60 -20.28
C VAL A 244 -9.06 10.51 -20.74
N GLY A 245 -8.12 10.84 -19.83
CA GLY A 245 -6.90 11.58 -20.18
C GLY A 245 -6.10 10.88 -21.28
N GLY A 246 -5.96 9.56 -21.23
CA GLY A 246 -5.31 8.75 -22.26
C GLY A 246 -6.00 8.83 -23.63
N TRP A 247 -7.33 8.93 -23.70
CA TRP A 247 -8.02 9.12 -24.98
C TRP A 247 -7.71 10.46 -25.63
N PHE A 248 -7.69 11.54 -24.82
CA PHE A 248 -7.27 12.85 -25.30
C PHE A 248 -5.80 12.81 -25.71
N GLU A 249 -4.94 12.20 -24.92
CA GLU A 249 -3.52 12.06 -25.22
C GLU A 249 -3.28 11.37 -26.56
N LEU A 250 -3.93 10.23 -26.83
CA LEU A 250 -3.83 9.55 -28.12
C LEU A 250 -4.37 10.39 -29.28
N PHE A 251 -5.46 11.12 -29.08
CA PHE A 251 -6.01 11.96 -30.13
C PHE A 251 -5.04 13.11 -30.48
N PHE A 252 -4.57 13.87 -29.50
CA PHE A 252 -3.70 15.02 -29.75
C PHE A 252 -2.30 14.60 -30.24
N VAL A 253 -1.71 13.55 -29.67
CA VAL A 253 -0.37 13.10 -30.05
C VAL A 253 -0.40 12.27 -31.33
N ASN A 254 -1.12 11.14 -31.35
CA ASN A 254 -1.06 10.23 -32.49
C ASN A 254 -1.86 10.72 -33.71
N THR A 255 -2.94 11.49 -33.51
CA THR A 255 -3.80 11.95 -34.62
C THR A 255 -3.42 13.36 -35.09
N LEU A 256 -3.23 14.31 -34.17
CA LEU A 256 -2.87 15.70 -34.52
C LEU A 256 -1.36 15.92 -34.63
N GLY A 257 -0.52 14.98 -34.16
CA GLY A 257 0.93 15.06 -34.25
C GLY A 257 1.56 16.09 -33.32
N LEU A 258 0.91 16.39 -32.19
CA LEU A 258 1.42 17.27 -31.15
C LEU A 258 2.37 16.54 -30.21
N SER A 259 3.06 17.30 -29.35
CA SER A 259 4.01 16.74 -28.38
C SER A 259 3.31 15.93 -27.29
N TYR A 260 4.05 15.05 -26.62
CA TYR A 260 3.59 14.35 -25.42
C TYR A 260 2.99 15.31 -24.37
N ASN A 261 2.03 14.81 -23.61
CA ASN A 261 1.23 15.47 -22.58
C ASN A 261 0.31 16.61 -23.06
N SER A 262 0.30 16.94 -24.36
CA SER A 262 -0.57 17.98 -24.91
C SER A 262 -2.06 17.64 -24.80
N GLY A 263 -2.44 16.38 -25.01
CA GLY A 263 -3.83 15.95 -24.90
C GLY A 263 -4.33 15.96 -23.46
N VAL A 264 -3.48 15.51 -22.52
CA VAL A 264 -3.78 15.59 -21.08
C VAL A 264 -4.02 17.02 -20.62
N ALA A 265 -3.21 17.99 -21.09
CA ALA A 265 -3.39 19.40 -20.74
C ALA A 265 -4.76 19.93 -21.19
N VAL A 266 -5.16 19.63 -22.43
CA VAL A 266 -6.49 20.01 -22.96
C VAL A 266 -7.61 19.33 -22.18
N TYR A 267 -7.46 18.04 -21.88
CA TYR A 267 -8.41 17.29 -21.06
C TYR A 267 -8.64 17.95 -19.69
N LEU A 268 -7.57 18.33 -18.99
CA LEU A 268 -7.64 18.99 -17.69
C LEU A 268 -8.39 20.32 -17.75
N ILE A 269 -8.12 21.14 -18.77
CA ILE A 269 -8.82 22.42 -18.98
C ILE A 269 -10.32 22.17 -19.17
N LEU A 270 -10.70 21.21 -20.01
CA LEU A 270 -12.10 20.88 -20.27
C LEU A 270 -12.82 20.31 -19.04
N LEU A 271 -12.14 19.47 -18.26
CA LEU A 271 -12.67 18.92 -17.01
C LEU A 271 -12.98 20.06 -16.03
N VAL A 272 -12.01 20.95 -15.77
CA VAL A 272 -12.21 22.09 -14.87
C VAL A 272 -13.29 23.03 -15.40
N ALA A 273 -13.27 23.36 -16.68
CA ALA A 273 -14.27 24.22 -17.31
C ALA A 273 -15.69 23.63 -17.18
N SER A 274 -15.85 22.32 -17.35
CA SER A 274 -17.16 21.66 -17.21
C SER A 274 -17.71 21.73 -15.78
N ILE A 275 -16.84 21.56 -14.77
CA ILE A 275 -17.21 21.66 -13.35
C ILE A 275 -17.55 23.10 -12.98
N VAL A 276 -16.72 24.06 -13.40
CA VAL A 276 -16.96 25.50 -13.18
C VAL A 276 -18.28 25.92 -13.84
N TRP A 277 -18.57 25.44 -15.06
CA TRP A 277 -19.85 25.69 -15.72
C TRP A 277 -21.02 25.11 -14.93
N ALA A 278 -20.91 23.87 -14.45
CA ALA A 278 -21.96 23.24 -13.63
C ALA A 278 -22.21 24.01 -12.33
N LEU A 279 -21.15 24.48 -11.67
CA LEU A 279 -21.25 25.30 -10.45
C LEU A 279 -21.86 26.67 -10.74
N PHE A 280 -21.42 27.35 -11.80
CA PHE A 280 -21.97 28.64 -12.22
C PHE A 280 -23.49 28.56 -12.45
N GLU A 281 -23.96 27.57 -13.20
CA GLU A 281 -25.40 27.38 -13.46
C GLU A 281 -26.19 27.02 -12.18
N SER A 282 -25.52 26.48 -11.16
CA SER A 282 -26.16 26.12 -9.89
C SER A 282 -26.20 27.23 -8.84
N ILE A 283 -25.36 28.25 -8.98
CA ILE A 283 -25.21 29.36 -8.01
C ILE A 283 -25.78 30.66 -8.58
N SER A 284 -25.66 30.89 -9.89
CA SER A 284 -26.07 32.13 -10.55
C SER A 284 -27.59 32.30 -10.58
N ASP A 285 -28.05 33.53 -10.33
CA ASP A 285 -29.46 33.91 -10.51
C ASP A 285 -29.93 33.76 -11.98
N LYS A 286 -28.99 33.77 -12.94
CA LYS A 286 -29.24 33.52 -14.37
C LYS A 286 -29.06 32.05 -14.77
N GLY A 287 -28.84 31.17 -13.79
CA GLY A 287 -28.62 29.75 -13.99
C GLY A 287 -29.87 29.04 -14.50
N ASP A 288 -29.68 28.04 -15.36
CA ASP A 288 -30.76 27.18 -15.85
C ASP A 288 -30.53 25.74 -15.41
N LEU A 289 -31.57 25.11 -14.85
CA LEU A 289 -31.49 23.75 -14.32
C LEU A 289 -31.16 22.70 -15.40
N LYS A 290 -31.60 22.88 -16.65
CA LYS A 290 -31.26 21.94 -17.73
C LYS A 290 -29.78 22.09 -18.12
N ARG A 291 -29.28 23.32 -18.24
CA ARG A 291 -27.85 23.57 -18.48
C ARG A 291 -26.98 23.03 -17.34
N ALA A 292 -27.37 23.24 -16.08
CA ALA A 292 -26.69 22.66 -14.92
C ALA A 292 -26.63 21.13 -14.99
N ARG A 293 -27.72 20.47 -15.40
CA ARG A 293 -27.79 19.01 -15.59
C ARG A 293 -26.89 18.51 -16.72
N ILE A 294 -26.80 19.24 -17.83
CA ILE A 294 -25.91 18.91 -18.95
C ILE A 294 -24.44 19.04 -18.50
N ALA A 295 -24.08 20.17 -17.88
CA ALA A 295 -22.74 20.41 -17.38
C ALA A 295 -22.33 19.38 -16.31
N PHE A 296 -23.27 18.98 -15.45
CA PHE A 296 -23.07 17.91 -14.47
C PHE A 296 -22.75 16.56 -15.13
N LEU A 297 -23.53 16.14 -16.14
CA LEU A 297 -23.26 14.90 -16.88
C LEU A 297 -21.92 14.94 -17.60
N LEU A 298 -21.59 16.07 -18.22
CA LEU A 298 -20.29 16.27 -18.87
C LEU A 298 -19.15 16.14 -17.86
N SER A 299 -19.28 16.76 -16.68
CA SER A 299 -18.28 16.70 -15.61
C SER A 299 -18.07 15.27 -15.11
N ILE A 300 -19.15 14.51 -14.90
CA ILE A 300 -19.07 13.10 -14.50
C ILE A 300 -18.41 12.25 -15.59
N GLY A 301 -18.77 12.49 -16.87
CA GLY A 301 -18.13 11.81 -18.00
C GLY A 301 -16.63 12.09 -18.06
N LEU A 302 -16.23 13.36 -18.03
CA LEU A 302 -14.83 13.77 -18.07
C LEU A 302 -14.04 13.28 -16.85
N SER A 303 -14.65 13.19 -15.67
CA SER A 303 -13.98 12.63 -14.47
C SER A 303 -13.69 11.12 -14.56
N GLY A 304 -14.20 10.42 -15.58
CA GLY A 304 -13.98 8.99 -15.77
C GLY A 304 -15.00 8.07 -15.09
N ILE A 305 -15.87 8.61 -14.24
CA ILE A 305 -16.86 7.84 -13.43
C ILE A 305 -17.77 6.95 -14.30
N LEU A 306 -18.09 7.37 -15.53
CA LEU A 306 -18.96 6.59 -16.44
C LEU A 306 -18.22 5.47 -17.19
N PHE A 307 -16.89 5.39 -17.06
CA PHE A 307 -16.03 4.50 -17.86
C PHE A 307 -15.33 3.44 -17.00
N ILE A 308 -16.05 2.92 -15.99
CA ILE A 308 -15.56 1.84 -15.12
C ILE A 308 -15.39 0.53 -15.91
N GLY A 309 -14.29 -0.17 -15.67
CA GLY A 309 -13.97 -1.43 -16.36
C GLY A 309 -13.65 -1.26 -17.85
N GLY A 310 -13.53 -2.39 -18.58
CA GLY A 310 -13.19 -2.41 -20.01
C GLY A 310 -14.35 -2.78 -20.95
N SER A 311 -15.57 -2.97 -20.42
CA SER A 311 -16.72 -3.39 -21.22
C SER A 311 -17.49 -2.19 -21.77
N ILE A 312 -17.56 -2.07 -23.09
CA ILE A 312 -18.35 -1.02 -23.76
C ILE A 312 -19.82 -1.10 -23.36
N TRP A 313 -20.38 -2.31 -23.21
CA TRP A 313 -21.75 -2.49 -22.74
C TRP A 313 -21.98 -1.91 -21.34
N LEU A 314 -21.02 -2.08 -20.44
CA LEU A 314 -21.09 -1.47 -19.12
C LEU A 314 -21.09 0.06 -19.21
N TRP A 315 -20.25 0.64 -20.07
CA TRP A 315 -20.22 2.10 -20.27
C TRP A 315 -21.54 2.62 -20.82
N LEU A 316 -22.13 1.96 -21.82
CA LEU A 316 -23.44 2.34 -22.36
C LEU A 316 -24.53 2.28 -21.29
N VAL A 317 -24.54 1.25 -20.44
CA VAL A 317 -25.48 1.13 -19.32
C VAL A 317 -25.26 2.23 -18.29
N LEU A 318 -24.02 2.53 -17.92
CA LEU A 318 -23.71 3.59 -16.96
C LEU A 318 -24.10 4.98 -17.50
N ILE A 319 -23.83 5.26 -18.77
CA ILE A 319 -24.22 6.51 -19.43
C ILE A 319 -25.74 6.63 -19.50
N ALA A 320 -26.44 5.58 -19.96
CA ALA A 320 -27.90 5.58 -20.03
C ALA A 320 -28.53 5.76 -18.65
N THR A 321 -27.98 5.09 -17.63
CA THR A 321 -28.41 5.22 -16.23
C THR A 321 -28.17 6.63 -15.70
N ALA A 322 -27.00 7.22 -15.98
CA ALA A 322 -26.68 8.58 -15.57
C ALA A 322 -27.60 9.61 -16.24
N ILE A 323 -27.83 9.50 -17.55
CA ILE A 323 -28.76 10.36 -18.30
C ILE A 323 -30.17 10.22 -17.73
N TYR A 324 -30.65 8.99 -17.56
CA TYR A 324 -31.96 8.73 -16.98
C TYR A 324 -32.07 9.33 -15.57
N PHE A 325 -31.09 9.08 -14.71
CA PHE A 325 -31.08 9.59 -13.34
C PHE A 325 -31.06 11.13 -13.28
N VAL A 326 -30.28 11.78 -14.14
CA VAL A 326 -30.13 13.23 -14.17
C VAL A 326 -31.36 13.95 -14.71
N PHE A 327 -32.03 13.38 -15.73
CA PHE A 327 -33.18 14.01 -16.39
C PHE A 327 -34.54 13.49 -15.93
N SER A 328 -34.61 12.43 -15.13
CA SER A 328 -35.87 11.95 -14.56
C SER A 328 -36.51 13.03 -13.68
N ARG A 329 -37.76 13.39 -14.02
CA ARG A 329 -38.52 14.44 -13.33
C ARG A 329 -38.78 13.98 -11.89
N ASN A 330 -38.28 14.75 -10.91
CA ASN A 330 -38.54 14.68 -9.45
C ASN A 330 -37.38 14.20 -8.55
N LYS A 331 -36.18 13.87 -9.05
CA LYS A 331 -35.11 13.33 -8.17
C LYS A 331 -33.91 14.25 -7.90
N LEU A 332 -33.50 15.10 -8.84
CA LEU A 332 -32.33 15.99 -8.66
C LEU A 332 -32.72 17.46 -8.60
N ASN A 333 -32.62 18.04 -7.41
CA ASN A 333 -32.73 19.48 -7.19
C ASN A 333 -31.38 20.19 -7.40
N ILE A 334 -31.41 21.51 -7.57
CA ILE A 334 -30.20 22.32 -7.81
C ILE A 334 -29.19 22.19 -6.65
N LYS A 335 -29.71 22.04 -5.42
CA LYS A 335 -28.90 21.85 -4.21
C LYS A 335 -28.04 20.59 -4.27
N PHE A 336 -28.61 19.46 -4.71
CA PHE A 336 -27.87 18.20 -4.86
C PHE A 336 -26.80 18.31 -5.94
N LEU A 337 -27.13 18.92 -7.08
CA LEU A 337 -26.17 19.13 -8.16
C LEU A 337 -25.00 19.99 -7.69
N ASN A 338 -25.28 21.11 -7.02
CA ASN A 338 -24.28 21.99 -6.46
C ASN A 338 -23.38 21.27 -5.43
N LEU A 339 -23.97 20.57 -4.46
CA LEU A 339 -23.21 19.83 -3.45
C LEU A 339 -22.33 18.74 -4.06
N SER A 340 -22.86 18.00 -5.04
CA SER A 340 -22.14 16.94 -5.73
C SER A 340 -20.98 17.49 -6.57
N MET A 341 -21.18 18.59 -7.31
CA MET A 341 -20.11 19.24 -8.08
C MET A 341 -19.07 19.91 -7.19
N SER A 342 -19.49 20.52 -6.08
CA SER A 342 -18.57 21.08 -5.09
C SER A 342 -17.71 19.98 -4.48
N SER A 343 -18.32 18.84 -4.14
CA SER A 343 -17.61 17.67 -3.61
C SER A 343 -16.66 17.07 -4.65
N LEU A 344 -17.09 16.92 -5.91
CA LEU A 344 -16.24 16.43 -7.00
C LEU A 344 -15.05 17.36 -7.23
N LEU A 345 -15.28 18.68 -7.27
CA LEU A 345 -14.23 19.69 -7.44
C LEU A 345 -13.16 19.53 -6.36
N VAL A 346 -13.56 19.51 -5.09
CA VAL A 346 -12.57 19.44 -3.99
C VAL A 346 -11.90 18.06 -3.89
N ILE A 347 -12.58 16.98 -4.28
CA ILE A 347 -11.94 15.66 -4.43
C ILE A 347 -10.82 15.75 -5.47
N LEU A 348 -11.09 16.35 -6.63
CA LEU A 348 -10.12 16.51 -7.71
C LEU A 348 -8.99 17.49 -7.35
N ILE A 349 -9.26 18.53 -6.55
CA ILE A 349 -8.23 19.40 -5.98
C ILE A 349 -7.33 18.61 -5.01
N GLY A 350 -7.89 17.71 -4.20
CA GLY A 350 -7.07 16.84 -3.36
C GLY A 350 -6.24 15.86 -4.19
N PHE A 351 -6.83 15.28 -5.24
CA PHE A 351 -6.19 14.34 -6.15
C PHE A 351 -5.11 15.01 -7.03
N SER A 352 -5.19 16.32 -7.29
CA SER A 352 -4.22 17.03 -8.14
C SER A 352 -2.80 17.03 -7.57
N ALA A 353 -2.61 16.71 -6.29
CA ALA A 353 -1.28 16.49 -5.71
C ALA A 353 -0.48 15.41 -6.47
N TYR A 354 -1.15 14.45 -7.10
CA TYR A 354 -0.50 13.47 -7.98
C TYR A 354 0.19 14.06 -9.19
N ALA A 355 -0.09 15.31 -9.57
CA ALA A 355 0.64 15.98 -10.63
C ALA A 355 2.14 16.13 -10.31
N ILE A 356 2.54 16.12 -9.03
CA ILE A 356 3.96 16.18 -8.66
C ILE A 356 4.74 14.97 -9.18
N ILE A 357 4.10 13.79 -9.23
CA ILE A 357 4.74 12.54 -9.64
C ILE A 357 5.26 12.61 -11.09
N PRO A 358 4.44 12.88 -12.13
CA PRO A 358 4.94 13.02 -13.50
C PRO A 358 5.84 14.24 -13.69
N ILE A 359 5.64 15.32 -12.91
CA ILE A 359 6.51 16.51 -12.97
C ILE A 359 7.93 16.17 -12.50
N ARG A 360 8.06 15.48 -11.36
CA ARG A 360 9.35 15.09 -10.79
C ARG A 360 10.00 13.96 -11.57
N SER A 361 9.22 12.99 -12.03
CA SER A 361 9.70 11.94 -12.93
C SER A 361 10.28 12.53 -14.22
N SER A 362 9.60 13.49 -14.86
CA SER A 362 10.11 14.16 -16.06
C SER A 362 11.40 14.97 -15.81
N ALA A 363 11.69 15.31 -14.56
CA ALA A 363 12.94 15.96 -14.16
C ALA A 363 14.08 14.97 -13.91
N ASN A 364 13.82 13.66 -14.05
CA ASN A 364 14.80 12.58 -13.92
C ASN A 364 15.52 12.60 -12.57
N THR A 365 14.76 12.61 -11.47
CA THR A 365 15.32 12.59 -10.12
C THR A 365 16.17 11.34 -9.87
N PRO A 366 17.17 11.41 -8.97
CA PRO A 366 18.03 10.27 -8.63
C PRO A 366 17.26 9.01 -8.24
N LEU A 367 16.22 9.13 -7.40
CA LEU A 367 15.17 8.12 -7.27
C LEU A 367 13.98 8.46 -8.17
N ASP A 368 13.69 7.62 -9.16
CA ASP A 368 12.57 7.77 -10.09
C ASP A 368 11.89 6.43 -10.39
N LEU A 369 11.24 5.85 -9.37
CA LEU A 369 10.67 4.51 -9.49
C LEU A 369 9.57 4.48 -10.55
N ASN A 370 9.72 3.55 -11.51
CA ASN A 370 8.81 3.31 -12.65
C ASN A 370 8.73 4.43 -13.71
N SER A 371 9.45 5.54 -13.56
CA SER A 371 9.43 6.72 -14.43
C SER A 371 8.02 7.11 -14.97
N PRO A 372 7.05 7.44 -14.09
CA PRO A 372 5.67 7.78 -14.46
C PRO A 372 5.53 9.18 -15.11
N GLU A 373 6.11 9.40 -16.29
CA GLU A 373 6.18 10.70 -16.96
C GLU A 373 4.94 11.12 -17.80
N ASP A 374 4.02 10.20 -18.10
CA ASP A 374 2.80 10.47 -18.88
C ASP A 374 1.57 9.80 -18.27
N VAL A 375 0.40 10.05 -18.85
CA VAL A 375 -0.88 9.54 -18.33
C VAL A 375 -0.99 8.00 -18.33
N PHE A 376 -0.29 7.29 -19.22
CA PHE A 376 -0.32 5.82 -19.26
C PHE A 376 0.61 5.21 -18.23
N SER A 377 1.84 5.72 -18.12
CA SER A 377 2.79 5.29 -17.10
C SER A 377 2.29 5.68 -15.70
N LEU A 378 1.73 6.89 -15.52
CA LEU A 378 1.02 7.31 -14.31
C LEU A 378 -0.19 6.42 -14.02
N GLY A 379 -0.97 6.05 -15.04
CA GLY A 379 -2.08 5.11 -14.90
C GLY A 379 -1.63 3.75 -14.37
N SER A 380 -0.53 3.23 -14.89
CA SER A 380 0.05 1.94 -14.47
C SER A 380 0.62 2.02 -13.05
N TYR A 381 1.25 3.15 -12.72
CA TYR A 381 1.77 3.50 -11.40
C TYR A 381 0.66 3.56 -10.35
N LEU A 382 -0.38 4.38 -10.57
CA LEU A 382 -1.52 4.53 -9.67
C LEU A 382 -2.27 3.21 -9.42
N ASN A 383 -2.39 2.38 -10.46
CA ASN A 383 -3.06 1.08 -10.38
C ASN A 383 -2.15 -0.04 -9.85
N ARG A 384 -0.89 0.27 -9.52
CA ARG A 384 0.04 -0.70 -8.92
C ARG A 384 0.23 -1.95 -9.78
N GLU A 385 0.23 -1.78 -11.11
CA GLU A 385 0.16 -2.91 -12.06
C GLU A 385 1.37 -3.86 -11.96
N GLN A 386 2.53 -3.36 -11.51
CA GLN A 386 3.74 -4.15 -11.34
C GLN A 386 3.63 -5.27 -10.30
N TYR A 387 2.74 -5.12 -9.32
CA TYR A 387 2.59 -6.12 -8.25
C TYR A 387 1.63 -7.27 -8.63
N GLY A 388 1.08 -7.25 -9.85
CA GLY A 388 0.12 -8.26 -10.31
C GLY A 388 -1.29 -8.08 -9.72
N GLN A 389 -2.10 -9.14 -9.79
CA GLN A 389 -3.49 -9.12 -9.32
C GLN A 389 -3.78 -10.29 -8.39
N THR A 390 -4.35 -9.98 -7.23
CA THR A 390 -4.88 -10.97 -6.28
C THR A 390 -6.32 -11.33 -6.63
N PRO A 391 -6.68 -12.63 -6.72
CA PRO A 391 -8.06 -13.02 -7.02
C PRO A 391 -8.97 -12.80 -5.81
N ILE A 392 -10.01 -11.97 -5.96
CA ILE A 392 -10.95 -11.66 -4.87
C ILE A 392 -12.27 -12.44 -5.03
N ILE A 393 -13.02 -12.18 -6.09
CA ILE A 393 -14.37 -12.77 -6.27
C ILE A 393 -14.30 -14.09 -7.04
N TYR A 394 -13.49 -14.16 -8.09
CA TYR A 394 -13.32 -15.34 -8.93
C TYR A 394 -11.90 -15.34 -9.48
N GLY A 395 -11.23 -16.49 -9.48
CA GLY A 395 -9.86 -16.55 -9.98
C GLY A 395 -9.18 -17.89 -9.76
N THR A 396 -7.86 -17.86 -9.86
CA THR A 396 -6.94 -18.99 -9.74
C THR A 396 -6.85 -19.52 -8.31
N THR A 397 -6.40 -20.76 -8.19
CA THR A 397 -6.06 -21.42 -6.92
C THR A 397 -4.60 -21.89 -6.98
N TYR A 398 -4.06 -22.41 -5.87
CA TYR A 398 -2.71 -23.01 -5.88
C TYR A 398 -2.53 -24.17 -6.89
N ALA A 399 -3.63 -24.82 -7.28
CA ALA A 399 -3.64 -25.93 -8.25
C ALA A 399 -3.91 -25.47 -9.69
N SER A 400 -3.99 -24.15 -9.93
CA SER A 400 -4.24 -23.61 -11.26
C SER A 400 -3.03 -23.76 -12.18
N GLN A 401 -3.28 -24.24 -13.39
CA GLN A 401 -2.29 -24.34 -14.46
C GLN A 401 -2.79 -23.60 -15.70
N ILE A 402 -1.87 -23.10 -16.52
CA ILE A 402 -2.22 -22.49 -17.81
C ILE A 402 -2.82 -23.57 -18.71
N VAL A 403 -4.02 -23.32 -19.23
CA VAL A 403 -4.66 -24.20 -20.23
C VAL A 403 -3.87 -24.08 -21.53
N ARG A 404 -3.53 -25.23 -22.11
CA ARG A 404 -2.82 -25.31 -23.38
C ARG A 404 -3.73 -25.92 -24.45
N ASP A 405 -3.63 -25.39 -25.67
CA ASP A 405 -4.34 -25.92 -26.84
C ASP A 405 -3.76 -27.28 -27.29
N ASN A 406 -4.36 -27.89 -28.32
CA ASN A 406 -3.92 -29.18 -28.88
C ASN A 406 -2.48 -29.15 -29.45
N GLN A 407 -1.89 -27.96 -29.60
CA GLN A 407 -0.52 -27.75 -30.08
C GLN A 407 0.44 -27.40 -28.93
N GLY A 408 -0.04 -27.46 -27.67
CA GLY A 408 0.75 -27.15 -26.47
C GLY A 408 0.91 -25.65 -26.19
N ARG A 409 0.24 -24.76 -26.93
CA ARG A 409 0.34 -23.30 -26.76
C ARG A 409 -0.63 -22.82 -25.69
N ALA A 410 -0.21 -21.85 -24.88
CA ALA A 410 -1.07 -21.27 -23.85
C ALA A 410 -2.31 -20.59 -24.45
N GLU A 411 -3.51 -20.95 -23.99
CA GLU A 411 -4.75 -20.30 -24.43
C GLU A 411 -4.85 -18.89 -23.84
N ILE A 412 -5.06 -17.89 -24.69
CA ILE A 412 -5.27 -16.49 -24.27
C ILE A 412 -6.75 -16.31 -23.93
N SER A 413 -7.04 -15.85 -22.71
CA SER A 413 -8.39 -15.52 -22.26
C SER A 413 -8.80 -14.11 -22.68
N LYS A 414 -7.92 -13.13 -22.50
CA LYS A 414 -8.15 -11.70 -22.79
C LYS A 414 -6.85 -11.03 -23.17
N GLU A 415 -6.93 -9.93 -23.91
CA GLU A 415 -5.79 -9.06 -24.18
C GLU A 415 -6.04 -7.70 -23.54
N LYS A 416 -5.10 -7.22 -22.73
CA LYS A 416 -5.13 -5.86 -22.18
C LYS A 416 -4.35 -4.95 -23.12
N LYS A 417 -5.00 -3.89 -23.60
CA LYS A 417 -4.32 -2.81 -24.33
C LYS A 417 -3.58 -1.91 -23.36
N THR A 418 -2.31 -1.66 -23.66
CA THR A 418 -1.42 -0.75 -22.96
C THR A 418 -0.78 0.18 -23.98
N TYR A 419 -0.36 1.36 -23.55
CA TYR A 419 0.30 2.32 -24.42
C TYR A 419 1.60 2.76 -23.79
N SER A 420 2.66 2.80 -24.59
CA SER A 420 3.98 3.28 -24.19
C SER A 420 4.50 4.27 -25.22
N ARG A 421 5.38 5.17 -24.78
CA ARG A 421 6.03 6.12 -25.68
C ARG A 421 6.90 5.36 -26.67
N VAL A 422 6.92 5.84 -27.91
CA VAL A 422 7.88 5.35 -28.90
C VAL A 422 9.17 6.13 -28.75
N LEU A 423 10.27 5.41 -28.53
CA LEU A 423 11.59 6.01 -28.52
C LEU A 423 11.87 6.71 -29.86
N LYS A 424 12.31 7.96 -29.79
CA LYS A 424 12.79 8.69 -30.97
C LYS A 424 14.18 8.22 -31.31
N THR A 425 14.35 7.75 -32.54
CA THR A 425 15.65 7.35 -33.07
C THR A 425 16.30 8.46 -33.91
N THR A 426 15.52 9.49 -34.27
CA THR A 426 15.97 10.66 -35.03
C THR A 426 15.30 11.94 -34.52
N GLU A 427 15.99 13.07 -34.61
CA GLU A 427 15.55 14.37 -34.06
C GLU A 427 14.24 14.89 -34.69
N GLY A 428 13.98 14.56 -35.96
CA GLY A 428 12.76 14.96 -36.68
C GLY A 428 11.54 14.05 -36.46
N GLN A 429 11.67 12.97 -35.70
CA GLN A 429 10.57 12.04 -35.47
C GLN A 429 9.53 12.65 -34.53
N LYS A 430 8.26 12.62 -34.95
CA LYS A 430 7.15 13.09 -34.11
C LYS A 430 6.93 12.18 -32.91
N ASP A 431 6.49 12.78 -31.81
CA ASP A 431 6.00 12.06 -30.64
C ASP A 431 4.84 11.16 -31.03
N ARG A 432 4.86 9.92 -30.55
CA ARG A 432 3.78 8.96 -30.74
C ARG A 432 3.78 7.91 -29.63
N TYR A 433 2.61 7.36 -29.34
CA TYR A 433 2.45 6.18 -28.49
C TYR A 433 2.23 4.95 -29.35
N MET A 434 2.82 3.82 -28.94
CA MET A 434 2.53 2.51 -29.51
C MET A 434 1.50 1.75 -28.66
N GLU A 435 0.59 1.03 -29.31
CA GLU A 435 -0.32 0.10 -28.61
C GLU A 435 0.40 -1.24 -28.45
N SER A 436 0.54 -1.69 -27.20
CA SER A 436 1.02 -3.01 -26.84
C SER A 436 -0.11 -3.82 -26.22
N LYS A 437 -0.16 -5.11 -26.55
CA LYS A 437 -1.19 -6.03 -26.04
C LYS A 437 -0.58 -7.05 -25.12
N ILE A 438 -0.98 -7.00 -23.86
CA ILE A 438 -0.54 -7.95 -22.84
C ILE A 438 -1.57 -9.08 -22.75
N PRO A 439 -1.22 -10.33 -23.14
CA PRO A 439 -2.14 -11.45 -23.05
C PRO A 439 -2.34 -11.86 -21.59
N THR A 440 -3.59 -12.10 -21.22
CA THR A 440 -3.97 -12.79 -19.99
C THR A 440 -4.33 -14.22 -20.36
N TYR A 441 -3.60 -15.19 -19.82
CA TYR A 441 -3.83 -16.60 -20.12
C TYR A 441 -5.03 -17.18 -19.39
N LYS A 442 -5.64 -18.20 -19.99
CA LYS A 442 -6.71 -18.99 -19.40
C LYS A 442 -6.11 -20.03 -18.45
N TYR A 443 -6.69 -20.14 -17.26
CA TYR A 443 -6.23 -21.07 -16.24
C TYR A 443 -7.27 -22.16 -15.98
N SER A 444 -6.79 -23.37 -15.69
CA SER A 444 -7.58 -24.46 -15.11
C SER A 444 -7.77 -24.25 -13.60
N ASN A 445 -8.64 -25.05 -12.98
CA ASN A 445 -8.85 -25.07 -11.53
C ASN A 445 -9.23 -23.71 -10.91
N THR A 446 -9.84 -22.80 -11.67
CA THR A 446 -10.36 -21.53 -11.16
C THR A 446 -11.66 -21.73 -10.37
N MET A 447 -11.94 -20.88 -9.39
CA MET A 447 -13.19 -20.94 -8.60
C MET A 447 -13.71 -19.58 -8.19
N LEU A 448 -14.97 -19.58 -7.73
CA LEU A 448 -15.54 -18.49 -6.96
C LEU A 448 -14.90 -18.46 -5.57
N PHE A 449 -14.57 -17.26 -5.11
CA PHE A 449 -14.02 -16.95 -3.80
C PHE A 449 -12.76 -17.75 -3.43
N PRO A 450 -11.70 -17.73 -4.27
CA PRO A 450 -10.44 -18.38 -3.93
C PRO A 450 -9.75 -17.60 -2.79
N ARG A 451 -9.32 -18.31 -1.77
CA ARG A 451 -8.50 -17.83 -0.64
C ARG A 451 -7.10 -18.45 -0.65
N MET A 452 -6.97 -19.67 -1.19
CA MET A 452 -5.70 -20.35 -1.35
C MET A 452 -5.25 -20.27 -2.82
N HIS A 453 -4.42 -19.27 -3.11
CA HIS A 453 -3.98 -18.91 -4.47
C HIS A 453 -2.47 -18.62 -4.46
N THR A 454 -1.75 -19.12 -5.46
CA THR A 454 -0.33 -18.83 -5.67
C THR A 454 0.07 -19.35 -7.04
N TYR A 455 1.16 -18.83 -7.61
CA TYR A 455 1.71 -19.28 -8.88
C TYR A 455 3.11 -19.88 -8.69
N PRO A 456 3.49 -20.93 -9.44
CA PRO A 456 4.84 -21.51 -9.35
C PRO A 456 5.98 -20.52 -9.62
N SER A 457 5.71 -19.41 -10.30
CA SER A 457 6.68 -18.35 -10.57
C SER A 457 6.87 -17.37 -9.40
N GLU A 458 6.00 -17.41 -8.38
CA GLU A 458 6.14 -16.54 -7.21
C GLU A 458 7.25 -17.04 -6.29
N PRO A 459 8.15 -16.15 -5.80
CA PRO A 459 9.21 -16.54 -4.88
C PRO A 459 8.70 -17.25 -3.61
N GLY A 460 7.49 -16.88 -3.15
CA GLY A 460 6.84 -17.45 -1.97
C GLY A 460 6.08 -18.76 -2.20
N TYR A 461 6.04 -19.33 -3.42
CA TYR A 461 5.18 -20.46 -3.77
C TYR A 461 5.25 -21.61 -2.76
N SER A 462 6.46 -22.08 -2.43
CA SER A 462 6.66 -23.20 -1.50
C SER A 462 6.11 -22.90 -0.10
N ASN A 463 6.34 -21.67 0.39
CA ASN A 463 5.86 -21.24 1.71
C ASN A 463 4.33 -21.11 1.71
N HIS A 464 3.74 -20.56 0.64
CA HIS A 464 2.29 -20.46 0.50
C HIS A 464 1.63 -21.84 0.58
N ILE A 465 2.17 -22.82 -0.17
CA ILE A 465 1.68 -24.21 -0.14
C ILE A 465 1.77 -24.80 1.28
N GLN A 466 2.91 -24.65 1.95
CA GLN A 466 3.07 -25.12 3.33
C GLN A 466 2.02 -24.53 4.27
N GLY A 467 1.73 -23.23 4.14
CA GLY A 467 0.68 -22.59 4.93
C GLY A 467 -0.72 -23.09 4.59
N TYR A 468 -1.00 -23.42 3.33
CA TYR A 468 -2.28 -24.04 2.93
C TYR A 468 -2.43 -25.47 3.48
N GLU A 469 -1.34 -26.22 3.62
CA GLU A 469 -1.33 -27.53 4.28
C GLU A 469 -1.68 -27.39 5.77
N ILE A 470 -1.03 -26.46 6.47
CA ILE A 470 -1.21 -26.23 7.92
C ILE A 470 -2.61 -25.66 8.22
N TRP A 471 -2.98 -24.52 7.63
CA TRP A 471 -4.20 -23.79 8.00
C TRP A 471 -5.41 -24.16 7.15
N GLY A 472 -5.19 -24.53 5.89
CA GLY A 472 -6.23 -24.96 4.94
C GLY A 472 -6.54 -26.45 5.00
N GLY A 473 -5.62 -27.28 5.53
CA GLY A 473 -5.76 -28.74 5.52
C GLY A 473 -5.59 -29.36 4.14
N VAL A 474 -4.82 -28.70 3.26
CA VAL A 474 -4.49 -29.25 1.94
C VAL A 474 -3.59 -30.49 2.12
N THR A 475 -3.93 -31.58 1.45
CA THR A 475 -3.18 -32.84 1.48
C THR A 475 -2.72 -33.28 0.08
N ASP A 476 -3.42 -32.85 -0.96
CA ASP A 476 -3.07 -33.09 -2.36
C ASP A 476 -2.96 -31.76 -3.11
N ARG A 477 -1.74 -31.39 -3.46
CA ARG A 477 -1.40 -30.11 -4.13
C ARG A 477 -1.90 -30.04 -5.57
N SER A 478 -2.19 -31.18 -6.19
CA SER A 478 -2.69 -31.25 -7.57
C SER A 478 -4.20 -31.00 -7.66
N LYS A 479 -4.90 -31.16 -6.53
CA LYS A 479 -6.34 -31.06 -6.47
C LYS A 479 -6.77 -29.63 -6.19
N LYS A 480 -7.74 -29.16 -6.97
CA LYS A 480 -8.43 -27.89 -6.71
C LYS A 480 -9.03 -27.88 -5.29
N PRO A 481 -8.82 -26.82 -4.49
CA PRO A 481 -9.43 -26.72 -3.18
C PRO A 481 -10.96 -26.58 -3.26
N THR A 482 -11.66 -27.12 -2.27
CA THR A 482 -13.10 -26.94 -2.13
C THR A 482 -13.44 -25.57 -1.52
N LEU A 483 -14.71 -25.15 -1.59
CA LEU A 483 -15.15 -23.95 -0.87
C LEU A 483 -14.94 -24.11 0.65
N PHE A 484 -15.11 -25.31 1.18
CA PHE A 484 -14.89 -25.59 2.60
C PHE A 484 -13.42 -25.41 3.00
N ASP A 485 -12.47 -25.89 2.19
CA ASP A 485 -11.04 -25.68 2.46
C ASP A 485 -10.68 -24.18 2.45
N ASN A 486 -11.26 -23.41 1.52
CA ASN A 486 -11.06 -21.96 1.46
C ASN A 486 -11.67 -21.25 2.68
N LEU A 487 -12.85 -21.66 3.14
CA LEU A 487 -13.44 -21.14 4.37
C LEU A 487 -12.61 -21.52 5.60
N LYS A 488 -12.12 -22.76 5.67
CA LYS A 488 -11.23 -23.21 6.74
C LYS A 488 -9.96 -22.36 6.78
N PHE A 489 -9.31 -22.13 5.65
CA PHE A 489 -8.15 -21.24 5.54
C PHE A 489 -8.48 -19.79 5.92
N LEU A 490 -9.61 -19.25 5.44
CA LEU A 490 -10.08 -17.92 5.78
C LEU A 490 -10.24 -17.75 7.30
N PHE A 491 -10.91 -18.69 7.97
CA PHE A 491 -11.14 -18.58 9.41
C PHE A 491 -9.88 -18.86 10.23
N ASN A 492 -9.09 -19.88 9.88
CA ASN A 492 -7.91 -20.27 10.64
C ASN A 492 -6.74 -19.30 10.48
N TYR A 493 -6.39 -18.96 9.23
CA TYR A 493 -5.25 -18.11 8.94
C TYR A 493 -5.68 -16.64 8.85
N GLN A 494 -6.49 -16.29 7.86
CA GLN A 494 -6.74 -14.89 7.53
C GLN A 494 -7.52 -14.11 8.61
N ILE A 495 -8.48 -14.74 9.29
CA ILE A 495 -9.27 -14.10 10.36
C ILE A 495 -8.65 -14.35 11.74
N ASN A 496 -8.33 -15.60 12.10
CA ASN A 496 -7.84 -15.89 13.44
C ASN A 496 -6.35 -15.50 13.60
N PHE A 497 -5.47 -16.07 12.78
CA PHE A 497 -4.03 -15.83 12.89
C PHE A 497 -3.61 -14.41 12.45
N MET A 498 -4.16 -13.87 11.37
CA MET A 498 -3.74 -12.58 10.82
C MET A 498 -4.51 -11.38 11.38
N TYR A 499 -5.74 -11.57 11.87
CA TYR A 499 -6.53 -10.45 12.40
C TYR A 499 -6.74 -10.54 13.92
N TRP A 500 -7.34 -11.63 14.43
CA TRP A 500 -7.66 -11.71 15.86
C TRP A 500 -6.42 -11.77 16.76
N ARG A 501 -5.33 -12.39 16.31
CA ARG A 501 -4.05 -12.37 17.03
C ARG A 501 -3.55 -10.95 17.27
N TYR A 502 -3.45 -10.15 16.23
CA TYR A 502 -3.05 -8.74 16.30
C TYR A 502 -4.07 -7.87 17.04
N PHE A 503 -5.36 -8.12 16.85
CA PHE A 503 -6.40 -7.47 17.66
C PHE A 503 -6.15 -7.73 19.16
N MET A 504 -5.82 -8.96 19.54
CA MET A 504 -5.55 -9.31 20.94
C MET A 504 -4.18 -8.81 21.44
N TRP A 505 -3.17 -8.63 20.58
CA TRP A 505 -1.94 -7.91 20.95
C TRP A 505 -2.24 -6.51 21.49
N ASN A 506 -3.24 -5.84 20.91
CA ASN A 506 -3.60 -4.47 21.28
C ASN A 506 -4.49 -4.40 22.54
N PHE A 507 -5.27 -5.44 22.85
CA PHE A 507 -6.29 -5.39 23.93
C PHE A 507 -6.16 -6.46 25.03
N SER A 508 -5.20 -7.37 24.91
CA SER A 508 -4.92 -8.43 25.90
C SER A 508 -3.45 -8.52 26.29
N GLY A 509 -2.55 -8.47 25.31
CA GLY A 509 -1.11 -8.64 25.51
C GLY A 509 -0.45 -9.44 24.38
N ARG A 510 0.88 -9.37 24.32
CA ARG A 510 1.73 -9.93 23.26
C ARG A 510 2.76 -10.88 23.87
N GLN A 511 2.99 -12.02 23.22
CA GLN A 511 3.93 -13.03 23.70
C GLN A 511 5.40 -12.61 23.51
N ASN A 512 5.71 -12.05 22.34
CA ASN A 512 7.02 -11.52 21.96
C ASN A 512 6.90 -10.80 20.61
N ASP A 513 7.98 -10.13 20.21
CA ASP A 513 8.08 -9.40 18.96
C ASP A 513 8.57 -10.21 17.74
N ILE A 514 8.68 -11.53 17.89
CA ILE A 514 9.14 -12.42 16.83
C ILE A 514 7.98 -12.76 15.90
N GLN A 515 8.22 -12.68 14.58
CA GLN A 515 7.21 -13.04 13.58
C GLN A 515 6.71 -14.48 13.80
N GLY A 516 5.38 -14.63 13.84
CA GLY A 516 4.72 -15.90 14.10
C GLY A 516 4.72 -16.81 12.87
N ASP A 517 4.77 -18.12 13.09
CA ASP A 517 4.71 -19.16 12.06
C ASP A 517 3.52 -20.14 12.27
N GLY A 518 2.65 -19.84 13.24
CA GLY A 518 1.58 -20.72 13.71
C GLY A 518 1.98 -21.61 14.88
N GLY A 519 3.26 -21.59 15.28
CA GLY A 519 3.76 -22.26 16.48
C GLY A 519 3.39 -21.54 17.78
N ILE A 520 3.66 -22.20 18.91
CA ILE A 520 3.24 -21.73 20.24
C ILE A 520 4.22 -20.76 20.90
N THR A 521 5.40 -20.51 20.30
CA THR A 521 6.49 -19.75 20.93
C THR A 521 6.76 -18.38 20.32
N LYS A 522 6.17 -18.06 19.16
CA LYS A 522 6.48 -16.85 18.39
C LYS A 522 5.22 -16.09 18.02
N GLY A 523 5.20 -14.81 18.37
CA GLY A 523 4.19 -13.86 17.92
C GLY A 523 2.75 -14.19 18.36
N ASN A 524 2.52 -14.98 19.40
CA ASN A 524 1.17 -15.20 19.92
C ASN A 524 0.69 -14.01 20.76
N TRP A 525 -0.60 -13.97 21.06
CA TRP A 525 -1.14 -13.05 22.05
C TRP A 525 -1.25 -13.77 23.40
N ILE A 526 -1.13 -13.02 24.50
CA ILE A 526 -1.26 -13.55 25.86
C ILE A 526 -2.18 -12.67 26.70
N THR A 527 -2.60 -13.18 27.85
CA THR A 527 -3.36 -12.43 28.85
C THR A 527 -2.49 -12.01 30.03
N GLY A 528 -1.47 -12.79 30.40
CA GLY A 528 -0.79 -12.70 31.69
C GLY A 528 -1.48 -13.51 32.80
N ILE A 529 -2.59 -14.19 32.49
CA ILE A 529 -3.33 -15.06 33.40
C ILE A 529 -2.96 -16.51 33.06
N LYS A 530 -2.14 -17.13 33.91
CA LYS A 530 -1.54 -18.46 33.67
C LYS A 530 -2.53 -19.55 33.26
N PHE A 531 -3.72 -19.57 33.88
CA PHE A 531 -4.77 -20.55 33.58
C PHE A 531 -5.44 -20.31 32.21
N ILE A 532 -5.35 -19.12 31.65
CA ILE A 532 -5.82 -18.86 30.28
C ILE A 532 -4.69 -19.15 29.30
N ASP A 533 -3.52 -18.59 29.54
CA ASP A 533 -2.40 -18.66 28.60
C ASP A 533 -1.89 -20.10 28.38
N GLY A 534 -1.80 -20.90 29.44
CA GLY A 534 -1.32 -22.28 29.34
C GLY A 534 -2.33 -23.23 28.69
N PRO A 535 -3.41 -23.61 29.39
CA PRO A 535 -4.32 -24.65 28.91
C PRO A 535 -5.38 -24.18 27.92
N ILE A 536 -5.83 -22.91 27.95
CA ILE A 536 -6.89 -22.43 27.05
C ILE A 536 -6.31 -21.98 25.71
N LEU A 537 -5.23 -21.18 25.74
CA LEU A 537 -4.55 -20.75 24.52
C LEU A 537 -3.56 -21.79 23.99
N GLY A 538 -3.21 -22.81 24.78
CA GLY A 538 -2.33 -23.90 24.37
C GLY A 538 -0.86 -23.47 24.27
N LEU A 539 -0.44 -22.40 24.95
CA LEU A 539 0.92 -21.87 24.88
C LEU A 539 1.90 -22.58 25.84
N GLY A 540 1.40 -23.59 26.58
CA GLY A 540 2.18 -24.32 27.56
C GLY A 540 2.40 -23.57 28.88
N PRO A 541 3.11 -24.17 29.85
CA PRO A 541 3.30 -23.58 31.17
C PRO A 541 4.03 -22.24 31.12
N GLN A 542 3.45 -21.22 31.77
CA GLN A 542 4.01 -19.86 31.77
C GLN A 542 5.00 -19.60 32.92
N ASP A 543 5.22 -20.57 33.80
CA ASP A 543 6.11 -20.45 34.96
C ASP A 543 7.57 -20.79 34.65
N ASN A 544 7.82 -21.44 33.52
CA ASN A 544 9.15 -21.91 33.13
C ASN A 544 9.34 -21.76 31.62
N ILE A 545 9.09 -20.54 31.12
CA ILE A 545 9.31 -20.19 29.72
C ILE A 545 10.81 -19.94 29.51
N ALA A 546 11.32 -20.26 28.32
CA ALA A 546 12.70 -19.95 27.96
C ALA A 546 13.02 -18.46 28.19
N PRO A 547 14.23 -18.12 28.71
CA PRO A 547 14.62 -16.74 28.97
C PRO A 547 14.48 -15.83 27.75
N GLU A 548 14.76 -16.33 26.55
CA GLU A 548 14.60 -15.58 25.28
C GLU A 548 13.18 -15.05 25.05
N VAL A 549 12.16 -15.71 25.60
CA VAL A 549 10.76 -15.27 25.50
C VAL A 549 10.35 -14.47 26.74
N ALA A 550 10.82 -14.85 27.93
CA ALA A 550 10.49 -14.18 29.18
C ALA A 550 11.12 -12.78 29.30
N ASP A 551 12.34 -12.62 28.80
CA ASP A 551 13.12 -11.38 28.80
C ASP A 551 12.95 -10.59 27.49
N ASN A 552 12.11 -11.08 26.57
CA ASN A 552 11.77 -10.35 25.35
C ASN A 552 10.99 -9.08 25.71
N LYS A 553 11.44 -7.93 25.21
CA LYS A 553 10.79 -6.64 25.49
C LYS A 553 9.34 -6.58 25.01
N GLY A 554 9.02 -7.28 23.92
CA GLY A 554 7.65 -7.38 23.41
C GLY A 554 6.74 -8.33 24.21
N HIS A 555 7.16 -8.82 25.38
CA HIS A 555 6.37 -9.70 26.24
C HIS A 555 5.43 -8.91 27.18
N ASN A 556 4.31 -8.45 26.62
CA ASN A 556 3.39 -7.51 27.25
C ASN A 556 2.11 -8.17 27.79
N LYS A 557 1.68 -7.83 29.01
CA LYS A 557 0.50 -8.45 29.69
C LYS A 557 -0.51 -7.41 30.13
N TYR A 558 -1.69 -7.33 29.52
CA TYR A 558 -2.75 -6.38 29.90
C TYR A 558 -3.91 -7.00 30.69
N TYR A 559 -3.85 -8.30 31.00
CA TYR A 559 -4.83 -9.00 31.83
C TYR A 559 -6.27 -8.90 31.31
N LEU A 560 -6.43 -8.81 29.99
CA LEU A 560 -7.71 -8.60 29.30
C LEU A 560 -8.45 -7.31 29.69
N LEU A 561 -7.83 -6.38 30.43
CA LEU A 561 -8.52 -5.19 30.94
C LEU A 561 -9.07 -4.29 29.82
N PRO A 562 -8.28 -3.91 28.78
CA PRO A 562 -8.80 -3.12 27.67
C PRO A 562 -9.91 -3.86 26.92
N PHE A 563 -9.73 -5.16 26.65
CA PHE A 563 -10.73 -6.01 26.00
C PHE A 563 -12.06 -6.04 26.76
N LEU A 564 -12.01 -6.30 28.08
CA LEU A 564 -13.23 -6.38 28.88
C LEU A 564 -13.96 -5.03 28.94
N LEU A 565 -13.23 -3.90 29.02
CA LEU A 565 -13.84 -2.57 28.93
C LEU A 565 -14.56 -2.35 27.60
N GLY A 566 -13.97 -2.78 26.49
CA GLY A 566 -14.59 -2.73 25.17
C GLY A 566 -15.87 -3.55 25.09
N VAL A 567 -15.85 -4.79 25.57
CA VAL A 567 -17.04 -5.66 25.65
C VAL A 567 -18.14 -5.02 26.50
N ILE A 568 -17.81 -4.48 27.67
CA ILE A 568 -18.77 -3.75 28.52
C ILE A 568 -19.36 -2.54 27.77
N GLY A 569 -18.55 -1.82 27.01
CA GLY A 569 -18.99 -0.71 26.17
C GLY A 569 -19.99 -1.13 25.10
N ILE A 570 -19.74 -2.24 24.41
CA ILE A 570 -20.66 -2.84 23.43
C ILE A 570 -21.99 -3.19 24.10
N ILE A 571 -21.95 -3.93 25.20
CA ILE A 571 -23.15 -4.35 25.95
C ILE A 571 -23.93 -3.13 26.42
N TYR A 572 -23.26 -2.12 26.97
CA TYR A 572 -23.86 -0.88 27.42
C TYR A 572 -24.56 -0.14 26.27
N GLN A 573 -23.89 -0.02 25.11
CA GLN A 573 -24.42 0.66 23.93
C GLN A 573 -25.63 -0.07 23.34
N LEU A 574 -25.61 -1.40 23.28
CA LEU A 574 -26.72 -2.23 22.78
C LEU A 574 -27.93 -2.24 23.71
N ASN A 575 -27.70 -2.13 25.03
CA ASN A 575 -28.75 -2.03 26.04
C ASN A 575 -29.44 -0.66 26.08
N MET A 576 -28.86 0.37 25.46
CA MET A 576 -29.58 1.61 25.22
C MET A 576 -30.69 1.39 24.18
N LYS A 577 -31.75 2.21 24.24
CA LYS A 577 -32.88 2.19 23.28
C LYS A 577 -32.40 2.46 21.84
N GLN A 578 -33.29 2.79 20.91
CA GLN A 578 -32.97 3.01 19.48
C GLN A 578 -31.68 3.82 19.20
N LYS A 579 -31.41 4.89 19.95
CA LYS A 579 -30.17 5.70 19.85
C LYS A 579 -28.89 4.89 20.04
N GLY A 580 -28.90 3.93 20.98
CA GLY A 580 -27.77 3.04 21.25
C GLY A 580 -27.48 2.11 20.09
N ARG A 581 -28.52 1.43 19.58
CA ARG A 581 -28.41 0.49 18.45
C ARG A 581 -27.91 1.17 17.17
N GLN A 582 -28.37 2.39 16.90
CA GLN A 582 -27.88 3.21 15.79
C GLN A 582 -26.42 3.64 15.97
N SER A 583 -26.05 4.06 17.18
CA SER A 583 -24.66 4.40 17.48
C SER A 583 -23.74 3.19 17.38
N PHE A 584 -24.22 2.01 17.79
CA PHE A 584 -23.49 0.75 17.68
C PHE A 584 -23.25 0.39 16.22
N SER A 585 -24.26 0.46 15.35
CA SER A 585 -24.09 0.10 13.94
C SER A 585 -23.08 1.01 13.23
N ILE A 586 -23.00 2.30 13.58
CA ILE A 586 -21.98 3.22 13.05
C ILE A 586 -20.57 2.75 13.45
N VAL A 587 -20.32 2.51 14.75
CA VAL A 587 -19.00 2.10 15.24
C VAL A 587 -18.64 0.69 14.75
N PHE A 588 -19.61 -0.22 14.70
CA PHE A 588 -19.45 -1.57 14.17
C PHE A 588 -19.09 -1.57 12.68
N LEU A 589 -19.73 -0.72 11.87
CA LEU A 589 -19.37 -0.60 10.46
C LEU A 589 -17.96 -0.04 10.29
N LEU A 590 -17.55 0.93 11.10
CA LEU A 590 -16.17 1.39 11.11
C LEU A 590 -15.24 0.20 11.43
N PHE A 591 -15.45 -0.49 12.57
CA PHE A 591 -14.68 -1.66 13.00
C PHE A 591 -14.58 -2.77 11.94
N PHE A 592 -15.71 -3.12 11.32
CA PHE A 592 -15.79 -4.18 10.32
C PHE A 592 -15.06 -3.77 9.03
N MET A 593 -15.31 -2.54 8.55
CA MET A 593 -14.77 -2.06 7.29
C MET A 593 -13.25 -1.83 7.35
N THR A 594 -12.73 -1.36 8.48
CA THR A 594 -11.29 -1.13 8.70
C THR A 594 -10.56 -2.32 9.32
N GLY A 595 -11.21 -3.49 9.39
CA GLY A 595 -10.65 -4.73 9.93
C GLY A 595 -10.98 -5.92 9.03
N LEU A 596 -12.04 -6.66 9.37
CA LEU A 596 -12.42 -7.89 8.68
C LEU A 596 -12.66 -7.72 7.17
N ALA A 597 -13.17 -6.57 6.71
CA ALA A 597 -13.34 -6.32 5.27
C ALA A 597 -12.00 -6.18 4.53
N ILE A 598 -10.97 -5.63 5.19
CA ILE A 598 -9.60 -5.54 4.64
C ILE A 598 -9.03 -6.95 4.44
N VAL A 599 -9.24 -7.87 5.39
CA VAL A 599 -8.83 -9.28 5.26
C VAL A 599 -9.38 -9.90 3.97
N LEU A 600 -10.66 -9.66 3.68
CA LEU A 600 -11.31 -10.17 2.47
C LEU A 600 -10.74 -9.55 1.19
N TYR A 601 -10.40 -8.26 1.24
CA TYR A 601 -9.86 -7.50 0.12
C TYR A 601 -8.40 -7.84 -0.19
N LEU A 602 -7.54 -7.88 0.82
CA LEU A 602 -6.12 -8.21 0.66
C LEU A 602 -5.92 -9.67 0.25
N ASN A 603 -6.78 -10.58 0.72
CA ASN A 603 -6.70 -12.02 0.45
C ASN A 603 -5.26 -12.57 0.60
N GLN A 604 -4.66 -12.25 1.75
CA GLN A 604 -3.24 -12.47 2.04
C GLN A 604 -2.86 -13.95 1.96
N THR A 605 -1.64 -14.19 1.51
CA THR A 605 -1.01 -15.50 1.48
C THR A 605 -0.22 -15.77 2.77
N PRO A 606 0.10 -17.04 3.09
CA PRO A 606 0.96 -17.40 4.21
C PRO A 606 2.38 -16.84 4.11
N TYR A 607 3.00 -16.53 5.25
CA TYR A 607 4.42 -16.18 5.35
C TYR A 607 4.84 -14.97 4.49
N GLU A 608 4.05 -13.90 4.54
CA GLU A 608 4.45 -12.62 3.95
C GLU A 608 5.76 -12.13 4.61
N PRO A 609 6.68 -11.49 3.86
CA PRO A 609 7.92 -10.93 4.40
C PRO A 609 7.74 -9.99 5.58
N ARG A 610 6.60 -9.27 5.63
CA ARG A 610 6.09 -8.56 6.81
C ARG A 610 4.59 -8.71 6.87
N GLU A 611 4.11 -9.11 8.04
CA GLU A 611 2.68 -9.18 8.33
C GLU A 611 2.13 -7.74 8.49
N ARG A 612 0.95 -7.49 7.90
CA ARG A 612 0.40 -6.14 7.71
C ARG A 612 -0.57 -5.71 8.80
N ASP A 613 -0.20 -5.87 10.07
CA ASP A 613 -1.07 -5.54 11.20
C ASP A 613 -1.49 -4.06 11.23
N TYR A 614 -0.60 -3.16 10.80
CA TYR A 614 -0.86 -1.73 10.61
C TYR A 614 -2.06 -1.44 9.68
N ALA A 615 -2.40 -2.34 8.76
CA ALA A 615 -3.59 -2.20 7.90
C ALA A 615 -4.90 -2.28 8.71
N TYR A 616 -4.88 -2.91 9.89
CA TYR A 616 -6.03 -3.08 10.78
C TYR A 616 -6.11 -2.04 11.90
N ALA A 617 -5.16 -1.10 11.98
CA ALA A 617 -5.14 -0.07 13.03
C ALA A 617 -6.47 0.70 13.12
N GLY A 618 -7.15 0.91 11.98
CA GLY A 618 -8.47 1.54 11.93
C GLY A 618 -9.57 0.76 12.67
N SER A 619 -9.50 -0.57 12.78
CA SER A 619 -10.47 -1.34 13.56
C SER A 619 -10.13 -1.31 15.05
N PHE A 620 -8.84 -1.23 15.40
CA PHE A 620 -8.38 -1.05 16.78
C PHE A 620 -8.81 0.33 17.30
N TYR A 621 -8.71 1.37 16.47
CA TYR A 621 -9.29 2.69 16.72
C TYR A 621 -10.80 2.60 17.02
N ALA A 622 -11.56 1.86 16.20
CA ALA A 622 -12.99 1.70 16.40
C ALA A 622 -13.32 0.95 17.70
N TYR A 623 -12.52 -0.06 18.06
CA TYR A 623 -12.68 -0.79 19.32
C TYR A 623 -12.38 0.08 20.54
N ALA A 624 -11.36 0.95 20.46
CA ALA A 624 -11.05 1.91 21.51
C ALA A 624 -12.22 2.88 21.82
N ILE A 625 -13.11 3.12 20.84
CA ILE A 625 -14.36 3.84 21.08
C ILE A 625 -15.25 3.09 22.07
N TRP A 626 -15.38 1.77 21.91
CA TRP A 626 -16.13 0.95 22.86
C TRP A 626 -15.46 0.86 24.22
N VAL A 627 -14.12 0.80 24.28
CA VAL A 627 -13.38 0.88 25.55
C VAL A 627 -13.77 2.14 26.33
N GLY A 628 -13.78 3.30 25.66
CA GLY A 628 -14.22 4.56 26.25
C GLY A 628 -15.69 4.53 26.70
N ILE A 629 -16.60 4.03 25.85
CA ILE A 629 -18.03 3.89 26.18
C ILE A 629 -18.24 2.96 27.39
N GLY A 630 -17.38 1.94 27.56
CA GLY A 630 -17.37 1.03 28.71
C GLY A 630 -17.29 1.75 30.05
N VAL A 631 -16.47 2.81 30.15
CA VAL A 631 -16.33 3.65 31.35
C VAL A 631 -17.67 4.27 31.75
N ALA A 632 -18.42 4.79 30.78
CA ALA A 632 -19.76 5.35 31.04
C ALA A 632 -20.76 4.25 31.44
N GLY A 633 -20.63 3.04 30.87
CA GLY A 633 -21.42 1.88 31.24
C GLY A 633 -21.22 1.45 32.69
N ILE A 634 -19.96 1.31 33.11
CA ILE A 634 -19.61 0.99 34.51
C ILE A 634 -20.06 2.11 35.43
N SER A 635 -19.82 3.38 35.05
CA SER A 635 -20.26 4.54 35.82
C SER A 635 -21.78 4.59 36.01
N ARG A 636 -22.56 4.11 35.03
CA ARG A 636 -24.01 4.00 35.16
C ARG A 636 -24.40 2.83 36.06
N TYR A 637 -23.77 1.67 35.88
CA TYR A 637 -24.05 0.49 36.68
C TYR A 637 -23.75 0.73 38.17
N LEU A 638 -22.62 1.36 38.49
CA LEU A 638 -22.23 1.67 39.87
C LEU A 638 -23.20 2.61 40.58
N ARG A 639 -24.03 3.37 39.84
CA ARG A 639 -25.09 4.21 40.44
C ARG A 639 -26.19 3.41 41.15
N ASN A 640 -26.30 2.12 40.85
CA ASN A 640 -27.21 1.23 41.57
C ASN A 640 -26.78 1.06 43.04
N TYR A 641 -25.49 1.27 43.35
CA TYR A 641 -24.92 1.18 44.69
C TYR A 641 -24.55 2.55 45.27
N ILE A 642 -23.99 3.44 44.45
CA ILE A 642 -23.59 4.81 44.83
C ILE A 642 -24.51 5.82 44.15
N LYS A 643 -25.52 6.32 44.88
CA LYS A 643 -26.50 7.27 44.33
C LYS A 643 -25.88 8.61 43.88
N ASN A 644 -24.72 8.99 44.42
CA ASN A 644 -23.99 10.19 43.99
C ASN A 644 -23.33 9.97 42.62
N THR A 645 -23.92 10.59 41.59
CA THR A 645 -23.49 10.47 40.19
C THR A 645 -22.08 11.03 39.95
N THR A 646 -21.70 12.11 40.64
CA THR A 646 -20.36 12.70 40.53
C THR A 646 -19.30 11.77 41.13
N LEU A 647 -19.57 11.23 42.32
CA LEU A 647 -18.66 10.29 42.98
C LEU A 647 -18.48 9.01 42.16
N SER A 648 -19.56 8.40 41.70
CA SER A 648 -19.52 7.19 40.85
C SER A 648 -18.70 7.41 39.58
N ALA A 649 -18.99 8.49 38.83
CA ALA A 649 -18.27 8.81 37.60
C ALA A 649 -16.77 9.09 37.84
N THR A 650 -16.43 9.75 38.95
CA THR A 650 -15.05 10.08 39.31
C THR A 650 -14.26 8.81 39.66
N LEU A 651 -14.80 7.96 40.53
CA LEU A 651 -14.15 6.72 40.95
C LEU A 651 -13.91 5.79 39.75
N VAL A 652 -14.93 5.61 38.90
CA VAL A 652 -14.80 4.74 37.73
C VAL A 652 -13.83 5.31 36.71
N SER A 653 -13.88 6.62 36.42
CA SER A 653 -12.92 7.23 35.49
C SER A 653 -11.48 7.11 36.00
N ALA A 654 -11.26 7.38 37.30
CA ALA A 654 -9.94 7.25 37.92
C ALA A 654 -9.43 5.79 37.90
N ALA A 655 -10.29 4.82 38.23
CA ALA A 655 -9.91 3.41 38.21
C ALA A 655 -9.62 2.92 36.78
N CYS A 656 -10.45 3.28 35.80
CA CYS A 656 -10.25 2.90 34.40
C CYS A 656 -9.01 3.56 33.77
N LEU A 657 -8.55 4.71 34.26
CA LEU A 657 -7.29 5.33 33.82
C LEU A 657 -6.05 4.50 34.18
N LEU A 658 -6.14 3.58 35.15
CA LEU A 658 -5.06 2.64 35.44
C LEU A 658 -4.78 1.69 34.27
N VAL A 659 -5.77 1.42 33.40
CA VAL A 659 -5.62 0.53 32.24
C VAL A 659 -4.63 1.09 31.22
N PRO A 660 -4.81 2.30 30.65
CA PRO A 660 -3.81 2.86 29.73
C PRO A 660 -2.46 3.15 30.41
N LEU A 661 -2.43 3.45 31.71
CA LEU A 661 -1.16 3.60 32.45
C LEU A 661 -0.40 2.28 32.53
N GLN A 662 -1.11 1.18 32.72
CA GLN A 662 -0.55 -0.17 32.74
C GLN A 662 -0.04 -0.59 31.35
N MET A 663 -0.77 -0.26 30.28
CA MET A 663 -0.30 -0.45 28.91
C MET A 663 0.95 0.38 28.60
N ALA A 664 0.97 1.66 29.01
CA ALA A 664 2.15 2.51 28.87
C ALA A 664 3.38 1.91 29.56
N GLY A 665 3.21 1.36 30.77
CA GLY A 665 4.31 0.73 31.50
C GLY A 665 4.76 -0.63 30.96
N GLN A 666 3.92 -1.34 30.21
CA GLN A 666 4.31 -2.58 29.52
C GLN A 666 5.01 -2.27 28.20
N ASN A 667 4.50 -1.29 27.44
CA ASN A 667 4.93 -1.08 26.07
C ASN A 667 6.02 -0.01 25.92
N TRP A 668 6.55 0.54 27.00
CA TRP A 668 7.50 1.65 26.89
C TRP A 668 8.85 1.18 26.31
N ASP A 669 9.39 0.07 26.81
CA ASP A 669 10.74 -0.38 26.49
C ASP A 669 10.88 -1.08 25.13
N ASP A 670 9.78 -1.63 24.59
CA ASP A 670 9.71 -2.22 23.24
C ASP A 670 9.29 -1.21 22.15
N HIS A 671 8.58 -0.13 22.51
CA HIS A 671 8.20 0.94 21.57
C HIS A 671 9.12 2.17 21.61
N ASP A 672 9.99 2.29 22.61
CA ASP A 672 11.05 3.30 22.60
C ASP A 672 12.09 2.99 21.51
N ARG A 673 12.06 3.81 20.45
CA ARG A 673 13.02 3.75 19.34
C ARG A 673 14.06 4.86 19.37
N SER A 674 14.12 5.67 20.43
CA SER A 674 15.02 6.83 20.52
C SER A 674 16.51 6.50 20.36
N GLY A 675 16.90 5.25 20.62
CA GLY A 675 18.25 4.72 20.41
C GLY A 675 18.41 3.77 19.21
N ARG A 676 17.41 3.64 18.32
CA ARG A 676 17.50 2.73 17.16
C ARG A 676 18.15 3.43 15.97
N THR A 677 19.23 2.85 15.47
CA THR A 677 19.99 3.34 14.31
C THR A 677 20.32 2.24 13.30
N LEU A 678 19.81 1.02 13.53
CA LEU A 678 20.27 -0.19 12.87
C LEU A 678 20.14 -0.15 11.35
N ALA A 679 19.05 0.38 10.80
CA ALA A 679 18.88 0.46 9.35
C ALA A 679 19.91 1.40 8.72
N ARG A 680 20.03 2.64 9.21
CA ARG A 680 21.06 3.59 8.76
C ARG A 680 22.46 2.99 8.88
N ASP A 681 22.81 2.47 10.07
CA ASP A 681 24.15 1.98 10.33
C ASP A 681 24.49 0.76 9.45
N THR A 682 23.50 -0.09 9.18
CA THR A 682 23.64 -1.20 8.21
C THR A 682 23.96 -0.66 6.81
N GLY A 683 23.20 0.33 6.33
CA GLY A 683 23.45 0.96 5.03
C GLY A 683 24.83 1.61 4.94
N MET A 684 25.23 2.37 5.96
CA MET A 684 26.55 3.00 6.04
C MET A 684 27.69 1.97 6.12
N ASN A 685 27.50 0.86 6.84
CA ASN A 685 28.50 -0.21 6.92
C ASN A 685 28.71 -0.89 5.57
N TYR A 686 27.64 -1.19 4.82
CA TYR A 686 27.77 -1.71 3.46
C TYR A 686 28.52 -0.74 2.56
N LEU A 687 28.12 0.54 2.55
CA LEU A 687 28.77 1.58 1.76
C LEU A 687 30.24 1.79 2.15
N SER A 688 30.60 1.67 3.43
CA SER A 688 31.98 1.84 3.90
C SER A 688 32.88 0.65 3.58
N SER A 689 32.29 -0.52 3.30
CA SER A 689 33.04 -1.76 3.07
C SER A 689 33.60 -1.91 1.65
N VAL A 690 33.29 -0.97 0.76
CA VAL A 690 33.68 -1.00 -0.65
C VAL A 690 34.56 0.20 -1.02
N GLU A 691 35.45 -0.02 -1.99
CA GLU A 691 36.34 1.01 -2.56
C GLU A 691 35.55 2.15 -3.24
N PRO A 692 36.16 3.32 -3.50
CA PRO A 692 35.54 4.38 -4.30
C PRO A 692 35.09 3.91 -5.68
N GLU A 693 33.99 4.48 -6.20
CA GLU A 693 33.36 4.11 -7.48
C GLU A 693 32.91 2.63 -7.59
N ALA A 694 32.82 1.90 -6.47
CA ALA A 694 32.34 0.52 -6.48
C ALA A 694 30.86 0.43 -6.85
N ILE A 695 30.47 -0.71 -7.43
CA ILE A 695 29.07 -1.08 -7.71
C ILE A 695 28.61 -2.09 -6.65
N LEU A 696 27.58 -1.73 -5.90
CA LEU A 696 26.96 -2.58 -4.89
C LEU A 696 25.61 -3.11 -5.39
N PHE A 697 25.50 -4.42 -5.54
CA PHE A 697 24.26 -5.08 -5.94
C PHE A 697 23.41 -5.43 -4.71
N THR A 698 22.14 -5.03 -4.75
CA THR A 698 21.14 -5.28 -3.69
C THR A 698 19.92 -6.00 -4.27
N ASN A 699 19.08 -6.56 -3.40
CA ASN A 699 17.92 -7.36 -3.78
C ASN A 699 16.73 -7.15 -2.82
N GLY A 700 15.95 -6.11 -3.09
CA GLY A 700 14.70 -5.81 -2.41
C GLY A 700 14.78 -4.56 -1.54
N ASP A 701 13.79 -4.40 -0.66
CA ASP A 701 13.58 -3.12 0.05
C ASP A 701 14.59 -2.96 1.20
N ASN A 702 14.73 -3.99 2.04
CA ASN A 702 15.52 -3.91 3.29
C ASN A 702 17.03 -3.81 3.10
N ASP A 703 17.55 -4.18 1.93
CA ASP A 703 18.96 -4.07 1.59
C ASP A 703 19.24 -2.95 0.58
N THR A 704 18.23 -2.26 0.05
CA THR A 704 18.39 -1.13 -0.88
C THR A 704 18.04 0.19 -0.20
N TYR A 705 16.89 0.28 0.45
CA TYR A 705 16.38 1.55 0.98
C TYR A 705 17.23 2.14 2.10
N PRO A 706 17.89 1.37 2.98
CA PRO A 706 18.82 1.96 3.94
C PRO A 706 20.05 2.60 3.29
N LEU A 707 20.52 2.08 2.15
CA LEU A 707 21.65 2.65 1.43
C LEU A 707 21.22 3.89 0.64
N TRP A 708 20.07 3.82 -0.04
CA TRP A 708 19.47 4.99 -0.65
C TRP A 708 19.21 6.09 0.39
N TYR A 709 18.73 5.77 1.59
CA TYR A 709 18.61 6.74 2.67
C TYR A 709 19.96 7.39 3.01
N ALA A 710 21.01 6.59 3.21
CA ALA A 710 22.34 7.11 3.54
C ALA A 710 22.88 8.05 2.44
N GLN A 711 22.67 7.72 1.17
CA GLN A 711 23.12 8.53 0.02
C GLN A 711 22.21 9.73 -0.24
N GLU A 712 20.91 9.51 -0.39
CA GLU A 712 19.92 10.51 -0.78
C GLU A 712 19.57 11.47 0.35
N THR A 713 19.56 11.01 1.60
CA THR A 713 19.23 11.88 2.72
C THR A 713 20.49 12.43 3.38
N GLU A 714 21.43 11.58 3.78
CA GLU A 714 22.60 12.00 4.57
C GLU A 714 23.82 12.38 3.73
N GLY A 715 23.82 12.13 2.41
CA GLY A 715 24.93 12.47 1.52
C GLY A 715 26.18 11.61 1.75
N PHE A 716 26.02 10.38 2.26
CA PHE A 716 27.13 9.49 2.60
C PHE A 716 27.50 8.57 1.44
N ARG A 717 28.79 8.53 1.06
CA ARG A 717 29.34 7.66 -0.01
C ARG A 717 28.54 7.75 -1.32
N THR A 718 28.32 8.96 -1.81
CA THR A 718 27.62 9.23 -3.08
C THR A 718 28.46 8.92 -4.33
N ASP A 719 29.71 8.48 -4.13
CA ASP A 719 30.62 7.90 -5.13
C ASP A 719 30.28 6.42 -5.44
N VAL A 720 29.68 5.69 -4.50
CA VAL A 720 29.32 4.27 -4.68
C VAL A 720 28.01 4.15 -5.45
N ARG A 721 27.94 3.23 -6.42
CA ARG A 721 26.71 2.96 -7.15
C ARG A 721 25.91 1.83 -6.51
N VAL A 722 24.72 2.12 -5.99
CA VAL A 722 23.79 1.10 -5.49
C VAL A 722 22.82 0.67 -6.61
N THR A 723 22.79 -0.63 -6.90
CA THR A 723 21.97 -1.20 -7.99
C THR A 723 21.10 -2.34 -7.48
N ASN A 724 19.79 -2.10 -7.44
CA ASN A 724 18.81 -3.13 -7.08
C ASN A 724 18.53 -4.06 -8.27
N LEU A 725 18.79 -5.35 -8.07
CA LEU A 725 18.65 -6.38 -9.10
C LEU A 725 17.22 -6.55 -9.60
N SER A 726 16.23 -6.45 -8.71
CA SER A 726 14.81 -6.57 -9.07
C SER A 726 14.35 -5.43 -9.98
N PHE A 727 14.97 -4.25 -9.86
CA PHE A 727 14.69 -3.11 -10.74
C PHE A 727 15.52 -3.14 -12.02
N LEU A 728 16.74 -3.69 -12.03
CA LEU A 728 17.60 -3.79 -13.22
C LEU A 728 17.01 -4.65 -14.35
N GLN A 729 15.91 -5.36 -14.08
CA GLN A 729 15.11 -6.04 -15.09
C GLN A 729 14.26 -5.07 -15.94
N THR A 730 14.07 -3.82 -15.52
CA THR A 730 13.20 -2.83 -16.19
C THR A 730 14.02 -1.83 -17.01
N GLU A 731 13.43 -1.32 -18.09
CA GLU A 731 14.09 -0.34 -18.96
C GLU A 731 14.35 1.01 -18.25
N TRP A 732 13.41 1.45 -17.42
CA TRP A 732 13.50 2.74 -16.70
C TRP A 732 14.66 2.75 -15.70
N TYR A 733 14.94 1.62 -15.05
CA TYR A 733 16.04 1.55 -14.08
C TYR A 733 17.39 1.42 -14.77
N VAL A 734 17.46 0.73 -15.93
CA VAL A 734 18.65 0.74 -16.78
C VAL A 734 18.97 2.17 -17.24
N ASP A 735 17.96 2.93 -17.70
CA ASP A 735 18.11 4.34 -18.05
C ASP A 735 18.64 5.17 -16.85
N GLN A 736 18.18 4.89 -15.64
CA GLN A 736 18.65 5.55 -14.42
C GLN A 736 20.11 5.23 -14.10
N MET A 737 20.54 3.97 -14.27
CA MET A 737 21.91 3.54 -14.02
C MET A 737 22.92 4.05 -15.06
N LEU A 738 22.46 4.38 -16.26
CA LEU A 738 23.27 4.99 -17.34
C LEU A 738 23.48 6.50 -17.17
N ARG A 739 22.96 7.11 -16.11
CA ARG A 739 23.13 8.52 -15.79
C ARG A 739 24.09 8.70 -14.63
N GLN A 740 24.84 9.80 -14.67
CA GLN A 740 25.58 10.25 -13.51
C GLN A 740 24.60 10.51 -12.36
N ALA A 741 24.90 9.99 -11.17
CA ALA A 741 24.15 10.28 -9.96
C ALA A 741 25.12 10.74 -8.90
N TYR A 742 25.04 12.02 -8.55
CA TYR A 742 26.00 12.68 -7.67
C TYR A 742 27.45 12.52 -8.16
N GLU A 743 28.30 11.91 -7.35
CA GLU A 743 29.73 11.71 -7.62
C GLU A 743 29.97 10.42 -8.41
N SER A 744 29.11 9.41 -8.24
CA SER A 744 29.21 8.14 -8.96
C SER A 744 29.02 8.31 -10.47
N THR A 745 29.96 7.75 -11.22
CA THR A 745 29.89 7.68 -12.68
C THR A 745 28.76 6.78 -13.19
N PRO A 746 28.29 6.95 -14.45
CA PRO A 746 27.38 6.00 -15.09
C PRO A 746 27.92 4.57 -15.09
N LEU A 747 27.04 3.58 -14.94
CA LEU A 747 27.45 2.18 -15.06
C LEU A 747 28.02 1.89 -16.47
N PRO A 748 29.05 1.02 -16.58
CA PRO A 748 29.73 0.71 -17.85
C PRO A 748 28.89 -0.24 -18.73
N ILE A 749 27.65 0.16 -19.02
CA ILE A 749 26.71 -0.53 -19.89
C ILE A 749 26.73 0.19 -21.24
N LYS A 750 27.19 -0.47 -22.31
CA LYS A 750 27.36 0.16 -23.64
C LYS A 750 26.17 -0.09 -24.59
N TRP A 751 25.03 -0.51 -24.04
CA TRP A 751 23.83 -0.82 -24.81
C TRP A 751 23.12 0.46 -25.20
N ASP A 752 22.76 0.58 -26.48
CA ASP A 752 21.87 1.64 -26.94
C ASP A 752 20.46 1.40 -26.41
N ARG A 753 19.73 2.47 -26.06
CA ARG A 753 18.39 2.39 -25.48
C ARG A 753 17.41 1.53 -26.29
N GLU A 754 17.48 1.60 -27.62
CA GLU A 754 16.68 0.77 -28.52
C GLU A 754 16.84 -0.75 -28.30
N LYS A 755 17.99 -1.19 -27.78
CA LYS A 755 18.34 -2.61 -27.61
C LYS A 755 17.82 -3.21 -26.32
N TYR A 756 17.42 -2.39 -25.35
CA TYR A 756 16.80 -2.84 -24.10
C TYR A 756 15.41 -2.24 -23.83
N TRP A 757 14.86 -1.48 -24.79
CA TRP A 757 13.51 -0.90 -24.72
C TRP A 757 12.40 -1.89 -25.09
N GLY A 758 11.30 -1.87 -24.33
CA GLY A 758 10.17 -2.77 -24.48
C GLY A 758 10.56 -4.23 -24.26
N ASP A 759 10.24 -5.07 -25.25
CA ASP A 759 10.57 -6.50 -25.22
C ASP A 759 12.02 -6.79 -25.63
N ALA A 760 12.75 -5.80 -26.14
CA ALA A 760 14.15 -5.95 -26.51
C ALA A 760 15.00 -6.28 -25.26
N ALA A 761 15.88 -7.27 -25.40
CA ALA A 761 16.69 -7.81 -24.30
C ALA A 761 15.91 -8.17 -23.04
N SER A 762 14.63 -8.56 -23.18
CA SER A 762 13.87 -9.12 -22.06
C SER A 762 14.48 -10.43 -21.57
N ALA A 763 14.94 -11.27 -22.51
CA ALA A 763 15.70 -12.49 -22.25
C ALA A 763 16.60 -12.90 -23.44
N ALA A 764 17.67 -13.64 -23.14
CA ALA A 764 18.50 -14.36 -24.12
C ALA A 764 18.58 -15.84 -23.73
N PHE A 765 18.22 -16.75 -24.63
CA PHE A 765 18.21 -18.19 -24.34
C PHE A 765 19.61 -18.77 -24.34
N VAL A 766 19.91 -19.56 -23.32
CA VAL A 766 21.14 -20.33 -23.23
C VAL A 766 20.89 -21.67 -23.92
N VAL A 767 21.66 -21.94 -24.96
CA VAL A 767 21.56 -23.19 -25.72
C VAL A 767 22.96 -23.78 -25.83
N THR A 768 23.13 -24.99 -25.33
CA THR A 768 24.43 -25.66 -25.34
C THR A 768 24.59 -26.61 -26.52
N LYS A 769 25.84 -26.78 -26.96
CA LYS A 769 26.22 -27.82 -27.92
C LYS A 769 25.73 -29.20 -27.49
N ASN A 770 25.83 -29.53 -26.20
CA ASN A 770 25.45 -30.84 -25.69
C ASN A 770 23.93 -31.08 -25.77
N GLU A 771 23.11 -30.07 -25.45
CA GLU A 771 21.64 -30.16 -25.60
C GLU A 771 21.25 -30.40 -27.05
N ILE A 772 21.81 -29.61 -27.97
CA ILE A 772 21.59 -29.78 -29.41
C ILE A 772 21.94 -31.20 -29.85
N GLN A 773 23.17 -31.65 -29.53
CA GLN A 773 23.63 -32.97 -29.95
C GLN A 773 22.82 -34.11 -29.32
N ASN A 774 22.36 -33.96 -28.07
CA ASN A 774 21.50 -34.95 -27.43
C ASN A 774 20.15 -35.06 -28.13
N VAL A 775 19.54 -33.94 -28.51
CA VAL A 775 18.29 -33.93 -29.29
C VAL A 775 18.49 -34.55 -30.67
N LEU A 776 19.57 -34.22 -31.38
CA LEU A 776 19.86 -34.80 -32.68
C LEU A 776 20.13 -36.32 -32.60
N LYS A 777 20.83 -36.78 -31.54
CA LYS A 777 21.03 -38.22 -31.27
C LYS A 777 19.71 -38.94 -31.01
N GLN A 778 18.83 -38.36 -30.18
CA GLN A 778 17.50 -38.92 -29.90
C GLN A 778 16.64 -39.05 -31.17
N ASN A 779 16.85 -38.17 -32.15
CA ASN A 779 16.19 -38.22 -33.46
C ASN A 779 16.94 -39.07 -34.51
N ASN A 780 17.93 -39.87 -34.10
CA ASN A 780 18.74 -40.74 -34.97
C ASN A 780 19.49 -40.00 -36.11
N ILE A 781 19.85 -38.74 -35.90
CA ILE A 781 20.63 -37.95 -36.87
C ILE A 781 22.12 -38.26 -36.67
N PRO A 782 22.86 -38.69 -37.72
CA PRO A 782 24.29 -39.00 -37.60
C PRO A 782 25.12 -37.73 -37.38
N SER A 783 26.20 -37.84 -36.60
CA SER A 783 27.05 -36.70 -36.22
C SER A 783 27.67 -35.95 -37.38
N ILE A 784 27.92 -36.63 -38.51
CA ILE A 784 28.43 -36.01 -39.73
C ILE A 784 27.46 -34.98 -40.34
N SER A 785 26.15 -35.12 -40.06
CA SER A 785 25.11 -34.23 -40.57
C SER A 785 24.81 -33.06 -39.64
N TYR A 786 25.45 -32.96 -38.47
CA TYR A 786 25.15 -31.93 -37.47
C TYR A 786 25.29 -30.50 -37.98
N GLY A 787 26.26 -30.24 -38.87
CA GLY A 787 26.43 -28.92 -39.50
C GLY A 787 25.26 -28.47 -40.38
N GLN A 788 24.31 -29.34 -40.69
CA GLN A 788 23.06 -28.98 -41.39
C GLN A 788 21.97 -28.46 -40.44
N TYR A 789 22.10 -28.71 -39.13
CA TYR A 789 21.08 -28.41 -38.12
C TYR A 789 21.47 -27.27 -37.18
N TYR A 790 22.77 -27.00 -37.00
CA TYR A 790 23.24 -25.90 -36.16
C TYR A 790 24.63 -25.40 -36.56
N ASP A 791 24.96 -24.18 -36.12
CA ASP A 791 26.27 -23.57 -36.37
C ASP A 791 27.37 -24.18 -35.48
N VAL A 792 28.03 -25.23 -35.98
CA VAL A 792 29.07 -25.95 -35.25
C VAL A 792 30.26 -25.09 -34.79
N LYS A 793 30.47 -23.90 -35.39
CA LYS A 793 31.55 -22.98 -35.01
C LYS A 793 31.14 -22.05 -33.87
N ALA A 794 29.88 -21.64 -33.84
CA ALA A 794 29.35 -20.78 -32.77
C ALA A 794 29.23 -21.53 -31.43
N TYR A 795 28.69 -22.75 -31.46
CA TYR A 795 28.41 -23.55 -30.27
C TYR A 795 29.68 -24.23 -29.74
N ARG A 796 30.29 -23.61 -28.72
CA ARG A 796 31.56 -24.00 -28.11
C ARG A 796 31.40 -24.34 -26.64
N ASP A 797 32.31 -25.15 -26.12
CA ASP A 797 32.29 -25.58 -24.71
C ASP A 797 32.60 -24.43 -23.74
N SER A 798 33.27 -23.37 -24.21
CA SER A 798 33.46 -22.11 -23.49
C SER A 798 33.65 -20.93 -24.46
N ILE A 799 33.09 -19.76 -24.16
CA ILE A 799 33.12 -18.58 -25.05
C ILE A 799 33.55 -17.31 -24.28
N PRO A 800 34.34 -16.38 -24.87
CA PRO A 800 34.63 -15.11 -24.25
C PRO A 800 33.35 -14.32 -23.93
N LEU A 801 33.23 -13.80 -22.71
CA LEU A 801 32.07 -13.01 -22.29
C LEU A 801 31.86 -11.79 -23.19
N LYS A 802 32.95 -11.07 -23.52
CA LYS A 802 32.93 -9.90 -24.40
C LYS A 802 32.39 -10.19 -25.80
N GLU A 803 32.67 -11.37 -26.33
CA GLU A 803 32.14 -11.80 -27.64
C GLU A 803 30.63 -12.01 -27.58
N ILE A 804 30.13 -12.64 -26.50
CA ILE A 804 28.69 -12.82 -26.28
C ILE A 804 28.01 -11.46 -26.12
N MET A 805 28.53 -10.60 -25.25
CA MET A 805 27.92 -9.31 -24.98
C MET A 805 27.87 -8.40 -26.20
N GLU A 806 28.94 -8.35 -26.99
CA GLU A 806 28.94 -7.59 -28.26
C GLU A 806 27.89 -8.10 -29.24
N ASN A 807 27.70 -9.41 -29.32
CA ASN A 807 26.67 -9.99 -30.16
C ASN A 807 25.25 -9.69 -29.65
N LEU A 808 25.00 -9.81 -28.34
CA LEU A 808 23.70 -9.49 -27.75
C LEU A 808 23.38 -7.98 -27.92
N ARG A 809 24.36 -7.12 -27.71
CA ARG A 809 24.22 -5.66 -27.85
C ARG A 809 23.91 -5.23 -29.28
N THR A 810 24.66 -5.75 -30.25
CA THR A 810 24.49 -5.36 -31.67
C THR A 810 23.36 -6.12 -32.35
N GLY A 811 23.10 -7.37 -31.95
CA GLY A 811 22.17 -8.31 -32.58
C GLY A 811 22.63 -8.78 -33.96
N GLN A 812 23.91 -8.63 -34.30
CA GLN A 812 24.42 -8.90 -35.65
C GLN A 812 24.46 -10.39 -36.01
N TYR A 813 24.57 -11.28 -35.02
CA TYR A 813 24.78 -12.70 -35.28
C TYR A 813 23.87 -13.60 -34.45
N LYS A 814 22.93 -14.29 -35.10
CA LYS A 814 22.07 -15.30 -34.45
C LYS A 814 22.52 -16.70 -34.90
N PRO A 815 23.21 -17.48 -34.06
CA PRO A 815 23.73 -18.77 -34.48
C PRO A 815 22.59 -19.77 -34.72
N ALA A 816 22.59 -20.38 -35.92
CA ALA A 816 21.57 -21.34 -36.33
C ALA A 816 21.49 -22.53 -35.34
N ASN A 817 20.27 -22.95 -35.01
CA ASN A 817 20.02 -24.02 -34.05
C ASN A 817 18.69 -24.75 -34.36
N PRO A 818 18.49 -25.98 -33.87
CA PRO A 818 17.31 -26.78 -34.20
C PRO A 818 16.08 -26.46 -33.32
N PHE A 819 16.20 -25.54 -32.35
CA PHE A 819 15.11 -25.16 -31.47
C PHE A 819 14.31 -24.00 -32.06
N ASN A 820 13.01 -23.96 -31.82
CA ASN A 820 12.20 -22.81 -32.19
C ASN A 820 12.41 -21.68 -31.17
N THR A 821 13.41 -20.84 -31.41
CA THR A 821 13.75 -19.71 -30.55
C THR A 821 13.16 -18.38 -31.04
N GLY A 822 12.43 -18.38 -32.16
CA GLY A 822 11.90 -17.16 -32.77
C GLY A 822 12.98 -16.11 -33.00
N ASP A 823 12.63 -14.83 -32.77
CA ASP A 823 13.55 -13.70 -32.91
C ASP A 823 14.40 -13.39 -31.66
N THR A 824 14.34 -14.24 -30.64
CA THR A 824 15.06 -14.01 -29.38
C THR A 824 16.57 -14.22 -29.53
N GLN A 825 17.34 -13.61 -28.63
CA GLN A 825 18.80 -13.70 -28.65
C GLN A 825 19.28 -15.03 -28.06
N ILE A 826 20.44 -15.50 -28.52
CA ILE A 826 20.99 -16.81 -28.15
C ILE A 826 22.38 -16.67 -27.56
N ILE A 827 22.62 -17.42 -26.50
CA ILE A 827 23.93 -17.63 -25.88
C ILE A 827 24.35 -19.07 -26.18
N PRO A 828 25.29 -19.31 -27.12
CA PRO A 828 25.63 -20.64 -27.62
C PRO A 828 26.55 -21.46 -26.69
N SER A 829 26.59 -21.11 -25.40
CA SER A 829 27.33 -21.83 -24.36
C SER A 829 26.81 -21.46 -22.97
N ASN A 830 26.84 -22.40 -22.02
CA ASN A 830 26.59 -22.11 -20.61
C ASN A 830 27.87 -21.84 -19.82
N ARG A 831 29.04 -21.83 -20.48
CA ARG A 831 30.33 -21.51 -19.87
C ARG A 831 30.94 -20.32 -20.59
N LEU A 832 30.99 -19.20 -19.89
CA LEU A 832 31.60 -17.97 -20.38
C LEU A 832 32.92 -17.74 -19.65
N TYR A 833 33.83 -16.98 -20.25
CA TYR A 833 35.07 -16.60 -19.58
C TYR A 833 35.48 -15.16 -19.85
N LEU A 834 36.07 -14.54 -18.84
CA LEU A 834 36.76 -13.26 -18.91
C LEU A 834 38.26 -13.53 -18.73
N ASN A 835 39.11 -12.88 -19.51
CA ASN A 835 40.55 -12.91 -19.24
C ASN A 835 40.85 -12.00 -18.05
N VAL A 836 41.64 -12.48 -17.09
CA VAL A 836 42.05 -11.69 -15.93
C VAL A 836 43.29 -10.91 -16.32
N ASP A 837 43.28 -9.59 -16.14
CA ASP A 837 44.51 -8.81 -16.24
C ASP A 837 45.41 -9.12 -15.04
N THR A 838 46.51 -9.80 -15.31
CA THR A 838 47.48 -10.20 -14.30
C THR A 838 48.57 -9.16 -14.06
N THR A 839 48.60 -8.09 -14.88
CA THR A 839 49.69 -7.11 -14.91
C THR A 839 49.40 -5.84 -14.11
N THR A 840 48.14 -5.47 -13.94
CA THR A 840 47.70 -4.24 -13.27
C THR A 840 47.41 -4.40 -11.78
N THR A 841 47.33 -5.64 -11.28
CA THR A 841 47.00 -5.94 -9.87
C THR A 841 48.22 -6.45 -9.10
N ASP A 842 48.48 -5.91 -7.91
CA ASP A 842 49.51 -6.41 -6.98
C ASP A 842 49.02 -7.66 -6.23
N TRP A 843 49.11 -8.82 -6.89
CA TRP A 843 48.69 -10.11 -6.33
C TRP A 843 49.49 -10.54 -5.09
N ALA A 844 50.71 -10.02 -4.91
CA ALA A 844 51.52 -10.30 -3.73
C ALA A 844 50.92 -9.66 -2.48
N ALA A 845 50.38 -8.44 -2.61
CA ALA A 845 49.65 -7.78 -1.53
C ALA A 845 48.41 -8.57 -1.07
N PHE A 846 47.74 -9.28 -1.97
CA PHE A 846 46.58 -10.13 -1.68
C PHE A 846 46.93 -11.57 -1.24
N ASN A 847 48.22 -11.91 -1.11
CA ASN A 847 48.69 -13.28 -0.84
C ASN A 847 48.01 -14.33 -1.74
N SER A 848 47.81 -13.98 -3.01
CA SER A 848 47.00 -14.75 -3.95
C SER A 848 47.76 -14.94 -5.27
N ARG A 849 47.38 -15.97 -6.05
CA ARG A 849 47.89 -16.18 -7.41
C ARG A 849 46.73 -16.08 -8.39
N PRO A 850 46.78 -15.21 -9.41
CA PRO A 850 45.68 -15.07 -10.34
C PRO A 850 45.54 -16.32 -11.22
N ALA A 851 44.30 -16.68 -11.54
CA ALA A 851 44.03 -17.50 -12.72
C ALA A 851 44.18 -16.64 -13.98
N ASP A 852 44.48 -17.25 -15.13
CA ASP A 852 44.49 -16.57 -16.42
C ASP A 852 43.08 -16.13 -16.85
N LYS A 853 42.05 -16.84 -16.35
CA LYS A 853 40.65 -16.62 -16.70
C LYS A 853 39.73 -16.72 -15.49
N MET A 854 38.73 -15.85 -15.46
CA MET A 854 37.54 -15.99 -14.62
C MET A 854 36.49 -16.77 -15.41
N LEU A 855 36.08 -17.93 -14.90
CA LEU A 855 35.04 -18.76 -15.51
C LEU A 855 33.67 -18.42 -14.92
N LEU A 856 32.70 -18.18 -15.79
CA LEU A 856 31.30 -17.93 -15.45
C LEU A 856 30.48 -19.11 -15.94
N ASN A 857 29.94 -19.90 -15.01
CA ASN A 857 29.10 -21.06 -15.32
C ASN A 857 27.63 -20.71 -15.08
N LEU A 858 26.83 -20.70 -16.14
CA LEU A 858 25.39 -20.43 -16.09
C LEU A 858 24.58 -21.64 -15.59
N GLY A 859 25.23 -22.78 -15.34
CA GLY A 859 24.59 -23.99 -14.86
C GLY A 859 23.57 -24.54 -15.84
N GLU A 860 22.38 -24.82 -15.34
CA GLU A 860 21.22 -25.33 -16.10
C GLU A 860 20.21 -24.22 -16.47
N LYS A 861 20.62 -22.95 -16.40
CA LYS A 861 19.75 -21.85 -16.83
C LYS A 861 19.39 -22.00 -18.30
N SER A 862 18.10 -21.91 -18.61
CA SER A 862 17.57 -21.93 -19.97
C SER A 862 17.62 -20.56 -20.64
N ALA A 863 17.69 -19.48 -19.85
CA ALA A 863 17.81 -18.12 -20.34
C ALA A 863 18.49 -17.22 -19.30
N LEU A 864 19.06 -16.12 -19.79
CA LEU A 864 19.42 -14.96 -18.99
C LEU A 864 18.40 -13.86 -19.21
N TYR A 865 18.00 -13.20 -18.13
CA TYR A 865 17.10 -12.06 -18.18
C TYR A 865 17.89 -10.74 -18.21
N ARG A 866 17.21 -9.65 -18.57
CA ARG A 866 17.80 -8.30 -18.69
C ARG A 866 18.76 -7.96 -17.56
N GLN A 867 18.35 -8.11 -16.30
CA GLN A 867 19.18 -7.78 -15.14
C GLN A 867 20.54 -8.51 -15.18
N GLU A 868 20.55 -9.78 -15.60
CA GLU A 868 21.75 -10.61 -15.66
C GLU A 868 22.62 -10.23 -16.86
N MET A 869 21.99 -9.91 -17.99
CA MET A 869 22.70 -9.39 -19.16
C MET A 869 23.36 -8.04 -18.89
N MET A 870 22.72 -7.16 -18.12
CA MET A 870 23.32 -5.88 -17.72
C MET A 870 24.53 -6.08 -16.79
N ILE A 871 24.48 -7.02 -15.85
CA ILE A 871 25.64 -7.37 -15.03
C ILE A 871 26.77 -7.96 -15.88
N MET A 872 26.43 -8.84 -16.82
CA MET A 872 27.41 -9.41 -17.75
C MET A 872 28.04 -8.37 -18.67
N GLU A 873 27.27 -7.36 -19.10
CA GLU A 873 27.79 -6.22 -19.83
C GLU A 873 28.83 -5.46 -19.00
N MET A 874 28.51 -5.15 -17.74
CA MET A 874 29.44 -4.46 -16.85
C MET A 874 30.73 -5.28 -16.65
N LEU A 875 30.60 -6.59 -16.41
CA LEU A 875 31.75 -7.49 -16.28
C LEU A 875 32.56 -7.60 -17.58
N ALA A 876 31.91 -7.54 -18.74
CA ALA A 876 32.59 -7.60 -20.04
C ALA A 876 33.42 -6.34 -20.32
N ASN A 877 33.02 -5.21 -19.75
CA ASN A 877 33.66 -3.90 -19.92
C ASN A 877 34.65 -3.56 -18.80
N ILE A 878 34.80 -4.39 -17.76
CA ILE A 878 35.65 -4.08 -16.59
C ILE A 878 37.14 -3.91 -16.91
N ASN A 879 37.61 -4.44 -18.04
CA ASN A 879 39.00 -4.34 -18.51
C ASN A 879 39.18 -3.28 -19.62
N ASP A 880 38.16 -2.48 -19.94
CA ASP A 880 38.20 -1.52 -21.05
C ASP A 880 38.70 -0.12 -20.64
N ASP A 881 38.75 0.14 -19.33
CA ASP A 881 39.37 1.30 -18.68
C ASP A 881 40.66 0.85 -17.96
#